data_AF-A0A8C5C884-F1
#
_entry.id   AF-A0A8C5C884-F1
#
_cell.length_a   1.000
_cell.length_b   1.000
_cell.length_c   1.000
_cell.angle_alpha   90.00
_cell.angle_beta   90.00
_cell.angle_gamma   90.00
#
_symmetry.space_group_name_H-M   'P 1'
#
loop_
_entity.id
_entity.type
_entity.pdbx_description
1 polymer ?
#
loop_
_entity_poly.entity_id
_entity_poly.type
_entity_poly.pdbx_seq_one_letter_code
_entity_poly.pdbx_strand_id
1 'polypeptide(L)'
;MEALAGPTEYTEQTVDTDSQVTFTHRINIPKAACGCPSATTVQQLATRIEMLEREVSLLRAHCDSSCCGDNSATGRLDFVPACGGHGSFSFDLCGCVCEEGWGGKNCSEPRCPDDCSGQGVCVEGECACDRDFGGDNCSEPRCPSDCSGRGLCIDGDCVCEEAYTGEDCTLGRCLNDCSDQGACVNATCQCRPGYVGEDCSLVYCANNCSKKGLCKDGFCVCQEGFAGDDCNSVAAVMNVRVRGVTERTIELEWEGSAVLTDFLLTYAPSSPGGGHSVELELRLPGNSTSCLISELGAGVEYNINVFAVINNSISVPSSITVSTYLSNPNGLLFKSITETTVEVQWQPFYYSFDGWEISFIPKDNDGGMTAQLPSTITSFLQSGLRPGEEYTVNLVALRDQGRSQPVTATVTTLIDGPTQLVVRDVSDTVAFVEWTPPKAKIDQIVLRYGLLGGEGPRTTFRLQPTLSQYSLQVLRPGSRYHVSVSGVRRGNESGPVSTEFTTEIDAPKNLRLLSKTSTTLELEWDNSEAEVEGYQVVYSTLAGDQYDQVIVPRNEEATTKTTLTDLMPGTEYGIGISAMQGANQSTPATMNARTGLDVPLDLTVTASTDNTITLVWGVVSGPIDHYKVTYTSSSGTTTEVTGPQSDVTTTTLTDLEPGTEYTITVAARRGRQQSTAATIDAFTGIRPVTHLYLSDVTWDSAAAAWSAPAPPADLFILSYASADGTDTSKVTLEGSRTRSLVQGLLPATHYTVSLITIQGDATSEPVDAPLTTGMDPPKEITMSLVTEDSVTISWIKPLAPFDYYKMSYQSARGRVDSLVIDSDVTNYTLSSLFPATEYEISLTAVMGSQESKAAGTAVFTAMDMPAELTALNITPQGALLRWNPPMSDVDNYVLTLTHSQDTVLVESNRQDHQLASLRPSTTYSVALYATKGPLTSGTVITNFQTRKPWDSQGHQLAFYAYTPHILNPYLPCLPLQGINWFNWKGHEFSIPFVEMKMRPYNYRSISGKRRRSTPL
;
A
#
# COMPACT_ATOMS: atom_id res chain seq x y z
N MET A 1 -43.32 -52.65 -13.32
CA MET A 1 -43.54 -51.34 -12.68
C MET A 1 -42.17 -50.87 -12.23
N GLU A 2 -41.55 -49.79 -12.69
CA GLU A 2 -41.88 -48.61 -13.51
C GLU A 2 -40.54 -48.23 -14.19
N ALA A 3 -40.45 -48.07 -15.51
CA ALA A 3 -40.80 -46.91 -16.35
C ALA A 3 -39.52 -46.20 -16.84
N LEU A 4 -39.47 -46.03 -18.17
CA LEU A 4 -38.39 -45.48 -18.99
C LEU A 4 -38.28 -43.96 -18.87
N ALA A 5 -37.06 -43.43 -19.07
CA ALA A 5 -36.85 -42.13 -19.72
C ALA A 5 -35.46 -42.11 -20.40
N GLY A 6 -35.44 -42.17 -21.72
CA GLY A 6 -34.24 -41.95 -22.54
C GLY A 6 -33.96 -40.46 -22.74
N PRO A 7 -32.73 -40.07 -23.14
CA PRO A 7 -32.40 -38.69 -23.49
C PRO A 7 -33.08 -38.29 -24.80
N THR A 8 -33.70 -37.12 -24.78
CA THR A 8 -34.50 -36.48 -25.83
C THR A 8 -33.64 -36.00 -27.01
N GLU A 9 -34.00 -36.42 -28.22
CA GLU A 9 -33.61 -35.81 -29.49
C GLU A 9 -34.42 -34.52 -29.73
N TYR A 10 -33.76 -33.47 -30.22
CA TYR A 10 -34.41 -32.32 -30.85
C TYR A 10 -34.08 -32.35 -32.34
N THR A 11 -35.10 -32.63 -33.16
CA THR A 11 -35.09 -32.47 -34.61
C THR A 11 -36.13 -31.42 -34.97
N GLU A 12 -35.69 -30.29 -35.49
CA GLU A 12 -36.58 -29.30 -36.10
C GLU A 12 -36.61 -29.58 -37.61
N GLN A 13 -37.80 -29.91 -38.12
CA GLN A 13 -38.09 -29.98 -39.55
C GLN A 13 -38.70 -28.64 -39.97
N THR A 14 -38.05 -27.94 -40.90
CA THR A 14 -38.68 -26.86 -41.65
C THR A 14 -39.15 -27.42 -42.99
N VAL A 15 -40.45 -27.24 -43.26
CA VAL A 15 -41.07 -27.57 -44.54
C VAL A 15 -40.93 -26.37 -45.45
N ASP A 16 -40.06 -26.46 -46.45
CA ASP A 16 -40.27 -25.82 -47.76
C ASP A 16 -39.65 -26.72 -48.83
N THR A 17 -40.43 -27.05 -49.86
CA THR A 17 -40.27 -28.25 -50.69
C THR A 17 -39.40 -28.11 -51.93
N ASP A 18 -38.49 -27.14 -52.02
CA ASP A 18 -37.54 -27.10 -53.13
C ASP A 18 -36.10 -26.76 -52.69
N SER A 19 -35.22 -27.73 -52.93
CA SER A 19 -33.75 -27.67 -52.83
C SER A 19 -33.12 -27.46 -51.44
N GLN A 20 -33.00 -28.55 -50.67
CA GLN A 20 -32.04 -28.61 -49.55
C GLN A 20 -31.13 -29.83 -49.66
N VAL A 21 -29.82 -29.60 -49.79
CA VAL A 21 -28.78 -30.60 -49.53
C VAL A 21 -28.51 -30.59 -48.03
N THR A 22 -28.79 -31.71 -47.36
CA THR A 22 -28.55 -31.85 -45.91
C THR A 22 -27.17 -32.48 -45.66
N PHE A 23 -26.27 -31.76 -45.01
CA PHE A 23 -24.99 -32.32 -44.55
C PHE A 23 -25.13 -32.80 -43.11
N THR A 24 -24.89 -34.09 -42.86
CA THR A 24 -24.80 -34.65 -41.50
C THR A 24 -23.36 -35.03 -41.18
N HIS A 25 -22.86 -34.62 -40.01
CA HIS A 25 -21.56 -35.03 -39.49
C HIS A 25 -21.69 -35.61 -38.08
N ARG A 26 -21.02 -36.73 -37.85
CA ARG A 26 -21.08 -37.48 -36.58
C ARG A 26 -19.78 -37.27 -35.81
N ILE A 27 -19.83 -36.57 -34.69
CA ILE A 27 -18.67 -36.32 -33.81
C ILE A 27 -18.75 -37.27 -32.61
N ASN A 28 -17.74 -38.14 -32.44
CA ASN A 28 -17.60 -39.00 -31.28
C ASN A 28 -16.60 -38.37 -30.27
N ILE A 29 -17.07 -38.04 -29.07
CA ILE A 29 -16.25 -37.47 -28.00
C ILE A 29 -15.85 -38.60 -27.02
N PRO A 30 -14.55 -38.80 -26.68
CA PRO A 30 -14.14 -39.77 -25.67
C PRO A 30 -14.48 -39.30 -24.24
N LYS A 31 -15.01 -40.19 -23.40
CA LYS A 31 -15.24 -39.93 -21.97
C LYS A 31 -13.92 -39.85 -21.21
N ALA A 32 -13.62 -38.69 -20.62
CA ALA A 32 -12.70 -38.54 -19.49
C ALA A 32 -13.38 -37.73 -18.36
N ALA A 33 -13.00 -38.09 -17.13
CA ALA A 33 -13.74 -37.86 -15.89
C ALA A 33 -13.82 -36.39 -15.41
N CYS A 34 -14.89 -36.13 -14.64
CA CYS A 34 -15.29 -34.91 -13.93
C CYS A 34 -14.25 -33.78 -13.78
N GLY A 35 -14.52 -32.65 -14.44
CA GLY A 35 -13.99 -31.31 -14.19
C GLY A 35 -14.56 -30.34 -15.22
N CYS A 36 -15.23 -29.26 -14.78
CA CYS A 36 -15.85 -28.29 -15.69
C CYS A 36 -14.80 -27.65 -16.65
N PRO A 37 -15.07 -27.49 -17.95
CA PRO A 37 -14.11 -26.91 -18.88
C PRO A 37 -14.01 -25.39 -18.70
N SER A 38 -12.80 -24.84 -18.74
CA SER A 38 -12.57 -23.38 -18.78
C SER A 38 -13.04 -22.77 -20.11
N ALA A 39 -13.47 -21.50 -20.07
CA ALA A 39 -13.99 -20.72 -21.22
C ALA A 39 -13.13 -20.78 -22.50
N THR A 40 -11.84 -21.05 -22.37
CA THR A 40 -10.89 -21.24 -23.47
C THR A 40 -11.21 -22.44 -24.38
N THR A 41 -11.80 -23.51 -23.85
CA THR A 41 -12.17 -24.71 -24.64
C THR A 41 -13.44 -24.50 -25.49
N VAL A 42 -14.36 -23.65 -25.04
CA VAL A 42 -15.58 -23.28 -25.80
C VAL A 42 -15.23 -22.31 -26.94
N GLN A 43 -14.30 -21.38 -26.72
CA GLN A 43 -13.77 -20.50 -27.78
C GLN A 43 -13.00 -21.25 -28.88
N GLN A 44 -12.28 -22.32 -28.53
CA GLN A 44 -11.61 -23.19 -29.52
C GLN A 44 -12.58 -24.02 -30.37
N LEU A 45 -13.78 -24.31 -29.84
CA LEU A 45 -14.85 -24.99 -30.58
C LEU A 45 -15.59 -24.03 -31.51
N ALA A 46 -15.89 -22.81 -31.03
CA ALA A 46 -16.53 -21.77 -31.84
C ALA A 46 -15.67 -21.37 -33.05
N THR A 47 -14.35 -21.19 -32.85
CA THR A 47 -13.42 -20.86 -33.95
C THR A 47 -13.24 -21.99 -34.97
N ARG A 48 -13.40 -23.26 -34.58
CA ARG A 48 -13.39 -24.39 -35.54
C ARG A 48 -14.69 -24.50 -36.33
N ILE A 49 -15.83 -24.15 -35.74
CA ILE A 49 -17.13 -24.10 -36.44
C ILE A 49 -17.14 -22.95 -37.46
N GLU A 50 -16.57 -21.80 -37.10
CA GLU A 50 -16.47 -20.62 -37.97
C GLU A 50 -15.53 -20.87 -39.18
N MET A 51 -14.45 -21.65 -38.99
CA MET A 51 -13.61 -22.08 -40.12
C MET A 51 -14.30 -23.10 -41.04
N LEU A 52 -15.14 -23.99 -40.49
CA LEU A 52 -15.91 -24.97 -41.27
C LEU A 52 -17.05 -24.31 -42.06
N GLU A 53 -17.75 -23.32 -41.51
CA GLU A 53 -18.75 -22.53 -42.26
C GLU A 53 -18.12 -21.75 -43.42
N ARG A 54 -16.86 -21.32 -43.25
CA ARG A 54 -16.09 -20.63 -44.29
C ARG A 54 -15.64 -21.58 -45.41
N GLU A 55 -15.28 -22.84 -45.11
CA GLU A 55 -15.00 -23.87 -46.11
C GLU A 55 -16.27 -24.31 -46.87
N VAL A 56 -17.41 -24.44 -46.19
CA VAL A 56 -18.71 -24.76 -46.82
C VAL A 56 -19.22 -23.64 -47.72
N SER A 57 -18.97 -22.38 -47.34
CA SER A 57 -19.29 -21.22 -48.19
C SER A 57 -18.41 -21.13 -49.45
N LEU A 58 -17.17 -21.62 -49.40
CA LEU A 58 -16.27 -21.68 -50.56
C LEU A 58 -16.67 -22.77 -51.57
N LEU A 59 -17.25 -23.88 -51.10
CA LEU A 59 -17.83 -24.94 -51.95
C LEU A 59 -19.10 -24.47 -52.68
N ARG A 60 -19.91 -23.61 -52.06
CA ARG A 60 -21.13 -23.03 -52.65
C ARG A 60 -20.84 -22.10 -53.83
N ALA A 61 -19.64 -21.52 -53.91
CA ALA A 61 -19.23 -20.63 -54.99
C ALA A 61 -18.66 -21.37 -56.23
N HIS A 62 -18.53 -22.71 -56.19
CA HIS A 62 -17.86 -23.49 -57.25
C HIS A 62 -18.79 -24.35 -58.13
N CYS A 63 -20.10 -24.41 -57.86
CA CYS A 63 -21.07 -25.04 -58.76
C CYS A 63 -22.34 -24.19 -58.86
N ASP A 64 -22.28 -23.15 -59.69
CA ASP A 64 -23.48 -22.46 -60.19
C ASP A 64 -23.56 -22.68 -61.70
N SER A 65 -24.65 -23.31 -62.13
CA SER A 65 -25.07 -23.59 -63.51
C SER A 65 -24.17 -24.54 -64.33
N SER A 66 -24.65 -25.79 -64.47
CA SER A 66 -24.29 -26.79 -65.49
C SER A 66 -22.91 -27.49 -65.37
N CYS A 67 -22.91 -28.59 -64.60
CA CYS A 67 -21.82 -29.55 -64.34
C CYS A 67 -20.59 -29.07 -63.54
N CYS A 68 -20.21 -29.86 -62.51
CA CYS A 68 -19.00 -29.66 -61.72
C CYS A 68 -17.82 -30.35 -62.43
N GLY A 69 -16.73 -29.62 -62.70
CA GLY A 69 -15.53 -30.15 -63.38
C GLY A 69 -14.69 -31.08 -62.50
N ASP A 70 -14.07 -32.07 -63.15
CA ASP A 70 -13.23 -33.11 -62.54
C ASP A 70 -12.06 -32.54 -61.73
N ASN A 71 -12.22 -32.54 -60.40
CA ASN A 71 -11.30 -33.17 -59.44
C ASN A 71 -11.54 -32.59 -58.05
N SER A 72 -12.37 -33.25 -57.24
CA SER A 72 -12.17 -33.40 -55.77
C SER A 72 -13.39 -33.95 -55.01
N ALA A 73 -14.02 -35.03 -55.49
CA ALA A 73 -14.89 -35.83 -54.64
C ALA A 73 -14.88 -37.30 -55.07
N THR A 74 -14.21 -38.15 -54.29
CA THR A 74 -14.35 -39.61 -54.39
C THR A 74 -15.62 -40.03 -53.65
N GLY A 75 -16.77 -39.93 -54.33
CA GLY A 75 -18.07 -40.31 -53.74
C GLY A 75 -19.08 -40.67 -54.81
N ARG A 76 -19.57 -41.90 -54.77
CA ARG A 76 -20.56 -42.46 -55.71
C ARG A 76 -21.94 -41.82 -55.47
N LEU A 77 -22.53 -41.21 -56.50
CA LEU A 77 -23.88 -40.64 -56.48
C LEU A 77 -24.86 -41.64 -57.12
N ASP A 78 -25.87 -42.09 -56.37
CA ASP A 78 -26.85 -43.11 -56.79
C ASP A 78 -28.12 -42.53 -57.44
N PHE A 79 -28.03 -41.43 -58.20
CA PHE A 79 -29.20 -40.85 -58.88
C PHE A 79 -28.89 -40.35 -60.30
N VAL A 80 -29.54 -40.98 -61.29
CA VAL A 80 -29.50 -40.61 -62.71
C VAL A 80 -30.92 -40.21 -63.15
N PRO A 81 -31.14 -39.02 -63.76
CA PRO A 81 -32.46 -38.63 -64.27
C PRO A 81 -32.90 -39.53 -65.44
N ALA A 82 -34.17 -39.96 -65.45
CA ALA A 82 -34.72 -40.79 -66.52
C ALA A 82 -35.15 -39.94 -67.74
N CYS A 83 -34.55 -40.20 -68.90
CA CYS A 83 -34.79 -39.50 -70.16
C CYS A 83 -36.07 -39.95 -70.88
N GLY A 84 -37.23 -39.75 -70.25
CA GLY A 84 -38.56 -40.04 -70.83
C GLY A 84 -38.84 -41.52 -71.14
N GLY A 85 -37.89 -42.43 -70.91
CA GLY A 85 -37.98 -43.84 -71.27
C GLY A 85 -37.48 -44.17 -72.69
N HIS A 86 -37.09 -43.18 -73.49
CA HIS A 86 -36.64 -43.31 -74.89
C HIS A 86 -35.30 -42.61 -75.15
N GLY A 87 -34.41 -42.63 -74.16
CA GLY A 87 -33.09 -42.01 -74.23
C GLY A 87 -32.20 -42.38 -73.04
N SER A 88 -30.92 -42.05 -73.14
CA SER A 88 -29.92 -42.25 -72.07
C SER A 88 -29.25 -40.93 -71.69
N PHE A 89 -29.00 -40.72 -70.40
CA PHE A 89 -28.42 -39.48 -69.89
C PHE A 89 -26.89 -39.49 -70.05
N SER A 90 -26.34 -38.47 -70.72
CA SER A 90 -24.89 -38.32 -70.93
C SER A 90 -24.30 -37.27 -69.99
N PHE A 91 -23.28 -37.66 -69.24
CA PHE A 91 -22.59 -36.78 -68.29
C PHE A 91 -21.71 -35.72 -68.98
N ASP A 92 -21.22 -35.98 -70.19
CA ASP A 92 -20.36 -35.05 -70.93
C ASP A 92 -21.14 -33.86 -71.54
N LEU A 93 -22.44 -34.03 -71.76
CA LEU A 93 -23.32 -33.04 -72.41
C LEU A 93 -24.35 -32.45 -71.45
N CYS A 94 -24.40 -32.93 -70.20
CA CYS A 94 -25.39 -32.53 -69.18
C CYS A 94 -26.84 -32.55 -69.70
N GLY A 95 -27.22 -33.63 -70.41
CA GLY A 95 -28.52 -33.75 -71.07
C GLY A 95 -28.83 -35.16 -71.60
N CYS A 96 -30.07 -35.36 -72.05
CA CYS A 96 -30.54 -36.64 -72.60
C CYS A 96 -30.15 -36.83 -74.07
N VAL A 97 -29.59 -37.99 -74.39
CA VAL A 97 -29.34 -38.44 -75.77
C VAL A 97 -30.47 -39.38 -76.15
N CYS A 98 -31.27 -38.98 -77.14
CA CYS A 98 -32.50 -39.69 -77.53
C CYS A 98 -32.22 -40.85 -78.47
N GLU A 99 -33.01 -41.92 -78.31
CA GLU A 99 -33.01 -43.07 -79.21
C GLU A 99 -33.60 -42.69 -80.58
N GLU A 100 -33.24 -43.44 -81.63
CA GLU A 100 -33.60 -43.16 -83.02
C GLU A 100 -35.13 -43.11 -83.20
N GLY A 101 -35.64 -42.00 -83.76
CA GLY A 101 -37.07 -41.73 -83.87
C GLY A 101 -37.65 -40.79 -82.80
N TRP A 102 -36.87 -40.38 -81.80
CA TRP A 102 -37.30 -39.47 -80.72
C TRP A 102 -36.42 -38.21 -80.62
N GLY A 103 -37.02 -37.10 -80.20
CA GLY A 103 -36.42 -35.77 -80.08
C GLY A 103 -36.95 -34.98 -78.87
N GLY A 104 -36.49 -33.74 -78.73
CA GLY A 104 -36.79 -32.87 -77.58
C GLY A 104 -35.81 -33.04 -76.41
N LYS A 105 -35.78 -32.07 -75.48
CA LYS A 105 -34.79 -31.99 -74.37
C LYS A 105 -34.86 -33.14 -73.36
N ASN A 106 -35.94 -33.92 -73.36
CA ASN A 106 -36.16 -35.09 -72.51
C ASN A 106 -36.64 -36.32 -73.32
N CYS A 107 -36.35 -36.38 -74.63
CA CYS A 107 -36.64 -37.53 -75.51
C CYS A 107 -38.09 -37.99 -75.51
N SER A 108 -39.03 -37.04 -75.57
CA SER A 108 -40.48 -37.29 -75.45
C SER A 108 -41.27 -36.91 -76.71
N GLU A 109 -40.61 -36.46 -77.78
CA GLU A 109 -41.24 -36.05 -79.05
C GLU A 109 -40.90 -37.04 -80.18
N PRO A 110 -41.85 -37.56 -80.98
CA PRO A 110 -41.56 -38.46 -82.11
C PRO A 110 -41.10 -37.70 -83.37
N ARG A 111 -40.20 -38.29 -84.17
CA ARG A 111 -39.56 -37.67 -85.35
C ARG A 111 -40.04 -38.31 -86.67
N CYS A 112 -40.64 -37.53 -87.58
CA CYS A 112 -41.12 -38.00 -88.90
C CYS A 112 -40.06 -37.89 -90.04
N PRO A 113 -40.22 -38.64 -91.15
CA PRO A 113 -39.33 -38.57 -92.32
C PRO A 113 -39.39 -37.18 -92.99
N ASP A 114 -38.23 -36.52 -93.13
CA ASP A 114 -38.03 -35.22 -93.80
C ASP A 114 -39.05 -34.10 -93.44
N ASP A 115 -39.60 -34.14 -92.23
CA ASP A 115 -40.66 -33.20 -91.79
C ASP A 115 -41.84 -33.10 -92.78
N CYS A 116 -42.19 -34.26 -93.37
CA CYS A 116 -43.22 -34.39 -94.42
C CYS A 116 -42.99 -33.48 -95.62
N SER A 117 -41.72 -33.17 -95.93
CA SER A 117 -41.26 -32.27 -97.00
C SER A 117 -41.94 -30.89 -96.99
N GLY A 118 -42.54 -30.49 -95.86
CA GLY A 118 -43.35 -29.28 -95.70
C GLY A 118 -44.71 -29.29 -96.41
N GLN A 119 -45.18 -30.46 -96.89
CA GLN A 119 -46.42 -30.63 -97.68
C GLN A 119 -47.33 -31.70 -97.07
N GLY A 120 -47.31 -31.78 -95.74
CA GLY A 120 -48.11 -32.69 -94.94
C GLY A 120 -47.88 -32.49 -93.44
N VAL A 121 -48.65 -33.20 -92.61
CA VAL A 121 -48.56 -33.13 -91.14
C VAL A 121 -48.03 -34.44 -90.57
N CYS A 122 -47.05 -34.34 -89.67
CA CYS A 122 -46.43 -35.46 -88.97
C CYS A 122 -47.34 -35.96 -87.83
N VAL A 123 -47.83 -37.19 -87.93
CA VAL A 123 -48.69 -37.82 -86.92
C VAL A 123 -48.13 -39.21 -86.61
N GLU A 124 -47.70 -39.43 -85.36
CA GLU A 124 -47.19 -40.71 -84.87
C GLU A 124 -46.02 -41.33 -85.68
N GLY A 125 -45.19 -40.50 -86.32
CA GLY A 125 -44.03 -40.96 -87.10
C GLY A 125 -44.29 -41.21 -88.59
N GLU A 126 -45.54 -41.02 -89.06
CA GLU A 126 -45.93 -41.09 -90.48
C GLU A 126 -46.43 -39.72 -90.98
N CYS A 127 -46.27 -39.47 -92.29
CA CYS A 127 -46.64 -38.21 -92.92
C CYS A 127 -48.00 -38.28 -93.61
N ALA A 128 -48.94 -37.44 -93.18
CA ALA A 128 -50.23 -37.26 -93.83
C ALA A 128 -50.15 -36.13 -94.87
N CYS A 129 -50.16 -36.47 -96.16
CA CYS A 129 -49.88 -35.54 -97.27
C CYS A 129 -51.05 -34.65 -97.68
N ASP A 130 -50.74 -33.45 -98.14
CA ASP A 130 -51.69 -32.49 -98.71
C ASP A 130 -52.24 -32.98 -100.07
N ARG A 131 -53.44 -32.51 -100.42
CA ARG A 131 -54.33 -33.08 -101.45
C ARG A 131 -53.70 -33.35 -102.83
N ASP A 132 -52.70 -32.56 -103.20
CA ASP A 132 -52.10 -32.57 -104.53
C ASP A 132 -50.77 -33.36 -104.58
N PHE A 133 -50.35 -33.93 -103.43
CA PHE A 133 -49.11 -34.67 -103.24
C PHE A 133 -49.35 -36.07 -102.63
N GLY A 134 -48.42 -36.98 -102.89
CA GLY A 134 -48.44 -38.37 -102.45
C GLY A 134 -47.03 -38.90 -102.18
N GLY A 135 -46.94 -40.16 -101.77
CA GLY A 135 -45.69 -40.80 -101.34
C GLY A 135 -45.42 -40.65 -99.83
N ASP A 136 -44.51 -41.47 -99.29
CA ASP A 136 -44.30 -41.66 -97.84
C ASP A 136 -43.75 -40.43 -97.08
N ASN A 137 -43.20 -39.45 -97.81
CA ASN A 137 -42.77 -38.15 -97.29
C ASN A 137 -43.42 -36.96 -98.03
N CYS A 138 -44.52 -37.20 -98.77
CA CYS A 138 -45.33 -36.19 -99.46
C CYS A 138 -44.62 -35.44 -100.59
N SER A 139 -43.75 -36.10 -101.34
CA SER A 139 -42.92 -35.48 -102.39
C SER A 139 -43.34 -35.77 -103.84
N GLU A 140 -44.38 -36.58 -104.10
CA GLU A 140 -44.83 -36.94 -105.46
C GLU A 140 -46.12 -36.21 -105.87
N PRO A 141 -46.18 -35.49 -107.02
CA PRO A 141 -47.37 -34.81 -107.49
C PRO A 141 -48.37 -35.74 -108.21
N ARG A 142 -49.69 -35.50 -108.06
CA ARG A 142 -50.77 -36.38 -108.57
C ARG A 142 -51.52 -35.76 -109.77
N CYS A 143 -51.62 -36.47 -110.91
CA CYS A 143 -52.36 -35.99 -112.10
C CYS A 143 -53.90 -36.05 -111.95
N PRO A 144 -54.66 -35.10 -112.52
CA PRO A 144 -56.13 -35.10 -112.48
C PRO A 144 -56.74 -36.31 -113.21
N SER A 145 -57.51 -37.13 -112.49
CA SER A 145 -58.33 -38.24 -113.03
C SER A 145 -57.63 -39.22 -113.99
N ASP A 146 -56.30 -39.37 -113.89
CA ASP A 146 -55.47 -40.18 -114.81
C ASP A 146 -55.71 -39.86 -116.30
N CYS A 147 -55.89 -38.57 -116.61
CA CYS A 147 -56.20 -38.05 -117.95
C CYS A 147 -57.40 -38.71 -118.62
N SER A 148 -58.33 -39.21 -117.80
CA SER A 148 -59.58 -39.88 -118.20
C SER A 148 -59.39 -41.01 -119.22
N GLY A 149 -58.18 -41.57 -119.32
CA GLY A 149 -57.77 -42.57 -120.32
C GLY A 149 -57.73 -42.08 -121.77
N ARG A 150 -57.78 -40.76 -122.01
CA ARG A 150 -57.82 -40.12 -123.36
C ARG A 150 -56.67 -39.11 -123.56
N GLY A 151 -55.60 -39.32 -122.83
CA GLY A 151 -54.38 -38.51 -122.85
C GLY A 151 -53.23 -39.18 -122.08
N LEU A 152 -52.05 -38.56 -122.11
CA LEU A 152 -50.89 -38.96 -121.30
C LEU A 152 -50.65 -37.95 -120.17
N CYS A 153 -50.42 -38.46 -118.95
CA CYS A 153 -50.02 -37.68 -117.77
C CYS A 153 -48.50 -37.47 -117.75
N ILE A 154 -48.05 -36.21 -117.75
CA ILE A 154 -46.64 -35.83 -117.67
C ILE A 154 -46.53 -34.65 -116.69
N ASP A 155 -45.73 -34.80 -115.64
CA ASP A 155 -45.44 -33.77 -114.62
C ASP A 155 -46.68 -33.11 -113.97
N GLY A 156 -47.78 -33.86 -113.80
CA GLY A 156 -49.01 -33.36 -113.17
C GLY A 156 -50.07 -32.86 -114.16
N ASP A 157 -49.75 -32.73 -115.45
CA ASP A 157 -50.66 -32.22 -116.49
C ASP A 157 -51.02 -33.28 -117.55
N CYS A 158 -52.23 -33.21 -118.11
CA CYS A 158 -52.72 -34.12 -119.15
C CYS A 158 -52.61 -33.55 -120.56
N VAL A 159 -52.04 -34.34 -121.49
CA VAL A 159 -51.97 -34.00 -122.92
C VAL A 159 -53.02 -34.79 -123.71
N CYS A 160 -53.95 -34.09 -124.37
CA CYS A 160 -55.17 -34.66 -124.98
C CYS A 160 -55.06 -34.98 -126.48
N GLU A 161 -55.86 -35.95 -126.94
CA GLU A 161 -56.01 -36.31 -128.37
C GLU A 161 -56.79 -35.23 -129.19
N GLU A 162 -56.56 -35.13 -130.51
CA GLU A 162 -56.96 -34.00 -131.40
C GLU A 162 -58.45 -33.55 -131.35
N ALA A 163 -59.37 -34.40 -130.92
CA ALA A 163 -60.80 -34.08 -130.83
C ALA A 163 -61.23 -33.53 -129.46
N TYR A 164 -60.32 -33.53 -128.48
CA TYR A 164 -60.58 -33.18 -127.09
C TYR A 164 -59.58 -32.14 -126.57
N THR A 165 -60.01 -31.39 -125.57
CA THR A 165 -59.22 -30.38 -124.87
C THR A 165 -59.63 -30.35 -123.39
N GLY A 166 -58.96 -29.52 -122.59
CA GLY A 166 -59.18 -29.43 -121.14
C GLY A 166 -58.17 -30.23 -120.32
N GLU A 167 -58.02 -29.88 -119.04
CA GLU A 167 -56.98 -30.38 -118.12
C GLU A 167 -57.05 -31.88 -117.80
N ASP A 168 -58.18 -32.54 -118.08
CA ASP A 168 -58.38 -33.99 -117.92
C ASP A 168 -58.88 -34.67 -119.22
N CYS A 169 -58.80 -33.95 -120.35
CA CYS A 169 -59.16 -34.39 -121.71
C CYS A 169 -60.64 -34.76 -121.93
N THR A 170 -61.55 -34.04 -121.26
CA THR A 170 -62.99 -34.32 -121.30
C THR A 170 -63.81 -33.42 -122.25
N LEU A 171 -63.28 -32.28 -122.75
CA LEU A 171 -64.05 -31.24 -123.46
C LEU A 171 -63.86 -31.25 -124.99
N GLY A 172 -64.90 -30.91 -125.76
CA GLY A 172 -64.85 -30.75 -127.24
C GLY A 172 -64.72 -29.28 -127.70
N ARG A 173 -64.07 -29.03 -128.85
CA ARG A 173 -63.67 -27.68 -129.34
C ARG A 173 -64.80 -26.86 -130.04
N CYS A 174 -64.90 -25.53 -129.83
CA CYS A 174 -65.92 -24.61 -130.42
C CYS A 174 -65.52 -23.90 -131.74
N LEU A 175 -66.51 -23.36 -132.46
CA LEU A 175 -66.36 -22.58 -133.70
C LEU A 175 -65.69 -21.21 -133.43
N ASN A 176 -64.55 -20.92 -134.10
CA ASN A 176 -63.73 -19.70 -133.98
C ASN A 176 -63.36 -19.28 -132.54
N ASP A 177 -63.36 -20.22 -131.60
CA ASP A 177 -63.00 -20.00 -130.19
C ASP A 177 -63.70 -18.78 -129.54
N CYS A 178 -64.94 -18.50 -129.98
CA CYS A 178 -65.73 -17.38 -129.48
C CYS A 178 -65.07 -16.00 -129.63
N SER A 179 -64.24 -15.85 -130.68
CA SER A 179 -63.48 -14.64 -131.05
C SER A 179 -62.75 -13.98 -129.86
N ASP A 180 -62.30 -14.79 -128.89
CA ASP A 180 -61.66 -14.41 -127.62
C ASP A 180 -62.50 -13.54 -126.67
N GLN A 181 -63.75 -13.24 -127.03
CA GLN A 181 -64.66 -12.37 -126.26
C GLN A 181 -65.81 -13.15 -125.60
N GLY A 182 -65.71 -14.48 -125.58
CA GLY A 182 -66.65 -15.38 -124.92
C GLY A 182 -65.98 -16.67 -124.46
N ALA A 183 -66.72 -17.49 -123.71
CA ALA A 183 -66.33 -18.82 -123.29
C ALA A 183 -67.05 -19.88 -124.14
N CYS A 184 -66.28 -20.88 -124.58
CA CYS A 184 -66.80 -22.05 -125.28
C CYS A 184 -67.43 -23.04 -124.29
N VAL A 185 -68.74 -23.29 -124.40
CA VAL A 185 -69.45 -24.26 -123.57
C VAL A 185 -70.26 -25.19 -124.46
N ASN A 186 -69.99 -26.50 -124.42
CA ASN A 186 -70.67 -27.52 -125.24
C ASN A 186 -70.79 -27.13 -126.73
N ALA A 187 -69.68 -26.75 -127.35
CA ALA A 187 -69.62 -26.32 -128.76
C ALA A 187 -70.41 -25.03 -129.11
N THR A 188 -70.87 -24.25 -128.13
CA THR A 188 -71.58 -22.97 -128.31
C THR A 188 -70.89 -21.83 -127.53
N CYS A 189 -70.90 -20.60 -128.05
CA CYS A 189 -70.19 -19.46 -127.44
C CYS A 189 -71.07 -18.63 -126.50
N GLN A 190 -70.56 -18.34 -125.30
CA GLN A 190 -71.20 -17.51 -124.28
C GLN A 190 -70.37 -16.25 -124.02
N CYS A 191 -70.90 -15.06 -124.34
CA CYS A 191 -70.10 -13.82 -124.39
C CYS A 191 -69.81 -13.19 -123.03
N ARG A 192 -68.63 -12.54 -122.92
CA ARG A 192 -68.22 -11.77 -121.74
C ARG A 192 -69.12 -10.54 -121.55
N PRO A 193 -69.35 -10.10 -120.30
CA PRO A 193 -70.12 -8.87 -120.03
C PRO A 193 -69.56 -7.69 -120.81
N GLY A 194 -70.45 -6.92 -121.44
CA GLY A 194 -70.05 -5.86 -122.34
C GLY A 194 -69.76 -6.31 -123.77
N TYR A 195 -69.87 -7.60 -124.12
CA TYR A 195 -69.77 -8.16 -125.48
C TYR A 195 -71.00 -9.02 -125.86
N VAL A 196 -71.53 -8.92 -127.08
CA VAL A 196 -72.71 -9.67 -127.56
C VAL A 196 -72.56 -10.17 -129.02
N GLY A 197 -73.29 -11.23 -129.42
CA GLY A 197 -73.25 -11.85 -130.76
C GLY A 197 -73.07 -13.38 -130.71
N GLU A 198 -73.23 -14.12 -131.82
CA GLU A 198 -73.03 -15.60 -131.84
C GLU A 198 -71.56 -16.03 -131.68
N ASP A 199 -70.62 -15.15 -132.03
CA ASP A 199 -69.18 -15.30 -131.77
C ASP A 199 -68.64 -14.21 -130.82
N CYS A 200 -69.51 -13.41 -130.18
CA CYS A 200 -69.18 -12.41 -129.16
C CYS A 200 -68.44 -11.13 -129.60
N SER A 201 -68.66 -10.63 -130.82
CA SER A 201 -67.90 -9.49 -131.39
C SER A 201 -68.41 -8.04 -131.13
N LEU A 202 -69.48 -7.75 -130.37
CA LEU A 202 -70.10 -6.38 -130.26
C LEU A 202 -70.13 -5.76 -128.83
N VAL A 203 -69.81 -4.46 -128.60
CA VAL A 203 -69.58 -3.85 -127.23
C VAL A 203 -70.75 -3.03 -126.58
N TYR A 204 -70.93 -3.06 -125.23
CA TYR A 204 -71.95 -2.32 -124.39
C TYR A 204 -71.42 -1.76 -123.04
N CYS A 205 -71.86 -0.56 -122.58
CA CYS A 205 -71.48 0.07 -121.27
C CYS A 205 -72.69 0.50 -120.40
N ALA A 206 -72.60 0.32 -119.07
CA ALA A 206 -73.67 0.65 -118.11
C ALA A 206 -73.92 2.17 -117.95
N ASN A 207 -75.19 2.60 -118.05
CA ASN A 207 -75.69 3.97 -117.85
C ASN A 207 -74.90 5.11 -118.54
N ASN A 208 -74.10 4.79 -119.55
CA ASN A 208 -73.18 5.72 -120.19
C ASN A 208 -72.33 6.51 -119.17
N CYS A 209 -71.86 5.82 -118.12
CA CYS A 209 -71.01 6.35 -117.05
C CYS A 209 -71.59 7.58 -116.33
N SER A 210 -72.92 7.64 -116.22
CA SER A 210 -73.69 8.70 -115.55
C SER A 210 -73.33 10.13 -115.97
N LYS A 211 -72.69 10.30 -117.14
CA LYS A 211 -72.04 11.54 -117.62
C LYS A 211 -70.94 12.10 -116.70
N LYS A 212 -70.49 11.33 -115.71
CA LYS A 212 -69.42 11.67 -114.75
C LYS A 212 -68.16 10.83 -114.96
N GLY A 213 -68.09 10.14 -116.08
CA GLY A 213 -66.96 9.31 -116.48
C GLY A 213 -66.94 9.04 -117.99
N LEU A 214 -65.90 8.36 -118.45
CA LEU A 214 -65.70 7.95 -119.84
C LEU A 214 -65.80 6.42 -119.94
N CYS A 215 -66.59 5.90 -120.90
CA CYS A 215 -66.60 4.46 -121.13
C CYS A 215 -65.40 4.02 -121.97
N LYS A 216 -64.64 3.08 -121.45
CA LYS A 216 -63.50 2.46 -122.12
C LYS A 216 -63.57 0.95 -121.91
N ASP A 217 -63.60 0.19 -123.00
CA ASP A 217 -63.59 -1.28 -123.00
C ASP A 217 -64.69 -1.92 -122.12
N GLY A 218 -65.88 -1.32 -122.09
CA GLY A 218 -67.02 -1.81 -121.29
C GLY A 218 -67.08 -1.31 -119.83
N PHE A 219 -66.07 -0.55 -119.36
CA PHE A 219 -65.99 -0.03 -117.99
C PHE A 219 -65.97 1.50 -117.94
N CYS A 220 -66.49 2.08 -116.85
CA CYS A 220 -66.51 3.53 -116.64
C CYS A 220 -65.31 4.02 -115.86
N VAL A 221 -64.57 4.99 -116.44
CA VAL A 221 -63.48 5.69 -115.77
C VAL A 221 -64.00 7.01 -115.22
N CYS A 222 -64.06 7.15 -113.89
CA CYS A 222 -64.70 8.28 -113.21
C CYS A 222 -63.84 9.54 -113.16
N GLN A 223 -64.49 10.70 -113.20
CA GLN A 223 -63.87 12.01 -112.98
C GLN A 223 -63.52 12.22 -111.50
N GLU A 224 -62.54 13.10 -111.22
CA GLU A 224 -62.04 13.37 -109.87
C GLU A 224 -63.17 13.75 -108.90
N GLY A 225 -63.19 13.13 -107.72
CA GLY A 225 -64.26 13.29 -106.70
C GLY A 225 -65.42 12.28 -106.81
N PHE A 226 -65.53 11.51 -107.90
CA PHE A 226 -66.54 10.48 -108.08
C PHE A 226 -65.93 9.07 -108.21
N ALA A 227 -66.68 8.06 -107.78
CA ALA A 227 -66.29 6.65 -107.76
C ALA A 227 -67.49 5.72 -108.03
N GLY A 228 -67.23 4.43 -108.14
CA GLY A 228 -68.22 3.37 -108.39
C GLY A 228 -68.37 3.01 -109.88
N ASP A 229 -69.00 1.87 -110.15
CA ASP A 229 -69.00 1.21 -111.47
C ASP A 229 -69.64 2.03 -112.60
N ASP A 230 -70.52 2.97 -112.26
CA ASP A 230 -71.14 3.93 -113.19
C ASP A 230 -70.86 5.41 -112.84
N CYS A 231 -69.89 5.65 -111.95
CA CYS A 231 -69.44 6.97 -111.49
C CYS A 231 -70.51 7.83 -110.77
N ASN A 232 -71.47 7.19 -110.10
CA ASN A 232 -72.54 7.89 -109.39
C ASN A 232 -72.21 8.24 -107.92
N SER A 233 -71.24 7.58 -107.28
CA SER A 233 -70.90 7.79 -105.86
C SER A 233 -69.77 8.80 -105.65
N VAL A 234 -69.64 9.39 -104.45
CA VAL A 234 -68.54 10.31 -104.08
C VAL A 234 -67.37 9.50 -103.54
N ALA A 235 -66.15 9.82 -104.00
CA ALA A 235 -64.94 9.16 -103.53
C ALA A 235 -64.65 9.47 -102.04
N ALA A 236 -64.26 8.46 -101.26
CA ALA A 236 -63.87 8.62 -99.87
C ALA A 236 -62.52 9.36 -99.73
N VAL A 237 -62.30 9.97 -98.57
CA VAL A 237 -61.05 10.67 -98.24
C VAL A 237 -59.92 9.66 -98.10
N MET A 238 -58.77 9.92 -98.74
CA MET A 238 -57.59 9.06 -98.64
C MET A 238 -56.61 9.59 -97.58
N ASN A 239 -55.79 8.68 -97.02
CA ASN A 239 -54.66 8.99 -96.15
C ASN A 239 -55.00 9.74 -94.84
N VAL A 240 -56.11 9.41 -94.19
CA VAL A 240 -56.43 9.93 -92.85
C VAL A 240 -55.39 9.43 -91.84
N ARG A 241 -54.66 10.34 -91.18
CA ARG A 241 -53.61 10.03 -90.19
C ARG A 241 -53.63 10.99 -89.00
N VAL A 242 -53.04 10.54 -87.90
CA VAL A 242 -52.84 11.36 -86.69
C VAL A 242 -51.52 12.12 -86.79
N ARG A 243 -51.57 13.44 -86.58
CA ARG A 243 -50.40 14.33 -86.58
C ARG A 243 -49.85 14.57 -85.17
N GLY A 244 -50.73 14.68 -84.18
CA GLY A 244 -50.36 14.95 -82.79
C GLY A 244 -51.49 14.63 -81.82
N VAL A 245 -51.12 14.22 -80.61
CA VAL A 245 -52.05 13.88 -79.53
C VAL A 245 -51.59 14.53 -78.24
N THR A 246 -52.53 15.07 -77.47
CA THR A 246 -52.31 15.55 -76.08
C THR A 246 -53.32 14.90 -75.15
N GLU A 247 -53.35 15.30 -73.87
CA GLU A 247 -54.39 14.88 -72.93
C GLU A 247 -55.79 15.43 -73.25
N ARG A 248 -55.92 16.45 -74.12
CA ARG A 248 -57.21 17.08 -74.46
C ARG A 248 -57.43 17.39 -75.93
N THR A 249 -56.48 17.07 -76.80
CA THR A 249 -56.56 17.39 -78.23
C THR A 249 -56.05 16.26 -79.10
N ILE A 250 -56.70 16.05 -80.25
CA ILE A 250 -56.24 15.16 -81.33
C ILE A 250 -56.16 15.98 -82.61
N GLU A 251 -55.00 15.97 -83.26
CA GLU A 251 -54.77 16.61 -84.55
C GLU A 251 -54.73 15.55 -85.66
N LEU A 252 -55.57 15.73 -86.67
CA LEU A 252 -55.73 14.84 -87.82
C LEU A 252 -55.30 15.54 -89.10
N GLU A 253 -54.84 14.76 -90.06
CA GLU A 253 -54.44 15.19 -91.40
C GLU A 253 -54.94 14.19 -92.44
N TRP A 254 -55.33 14.67 -93.62
CA TRP A 254 -55.80 13.85 -94.74
C TRP A 254 -55.58 14.56 -96.08
N GLU A 255 -55.71 13.81 -97.18
CA GLU A 255 -55.63 14.37 -98.54
C GLU A 255 -57.02 14.75 -99.06
N GLY A 256 -57.19 16.00 -99.48
CA GLY A 256 -58.43 16.54 -100.02
C GLY A 256 -58.37 16.79 -101.53
N SER A 257 -59.51 16.72 -102.21
CA SER A 257 -59.65 17.12 -103.63
C SER A 257 -60.32 18.49 -103.75
N ALA A 258 -59.94 19.26 -104.77
CA ALA A 258 -60.49 20.59 -105.03
C ALA A 258 -61.98 20.61 -105.41
N VAL A 259 -62.58 19.43 -105.68
CA VAL A 259 -63.98 19.28 -106.12
C VAL A 259 -64.95 19.13 -104.93
N LEU A 260 -64.43 18.98 -103.70
CA LEU A 260 -65.23 18.79 -102.50
C LEU A 260 -65.86 20.11 -102.00
N THR A 261 -67.11 20.06 -101.56
CA THR A 261 -67.79 21.22 -100.97
C THR A 261 -67.41 21.40 -99.50
N ASP A 262 -67.37 20.31 -98.76
CA ASP A 262 -67.10 20.27 -97.32
C ASP A 262 -66.68 18.86 -96.89
N PHE A 263 -66.08 18.77 -95.70
CA PHE A 263 -65.86 17.51 -95.00
C PHE A 263 -66.76 17.47 -93.77
N LEU A 264 -67.38 16.32 -93.52
CA LEU A 264 -68.10 16.04 -92.29
C LEU A 264 -67.24 15.11 -91.45
N LEU A 265 -66.98 15.49 -90.20
CA LEU A 265 -66.16 14.71 -89.27
C LEU A 265 -67.02 14.37 -88.06
N THR A 266 -67.03 13.10 -87.67
CA THR A 266 -67.78 12.61 -86.50
C THR A 266 -66.81 11.93 -85.55
N TYR A 267 -66.96 12.17 -84.25
CA TYR A 267 -66.10 11.54 -83.25
C TYR A 267 -66.88 11.18 -81.98
N ALA A 268 -66.57 10.01 -81.43
CA ALA A 268 -67.18 9.49 -80.21
C ALA A 268 -66.17 8.66 -79.39
N PRO A 269 -66.27 8.64 -78.05
CA PRO A 269 -65.44 7.77 -77.22
C PRO A 269 -65.77 6.30 -77.47
N SER A 270 -64.76 5.43 -77.55
CA SER A 270 -64.88 4.02 -77.94
C SER A 270 -65.43 3.10 -76.83
N SER A 271 -65.53 3.55 -75.57
CA SER A 271 -65.90 2.68 -74.45
C SER A 271 -67.41 2.38 -74.36
N PRO A 272 -67.85 1.13 -74.08
CA PRO A 272 -69.27 0.73 -74.18
C PRO A 272 -70.14 1.08 -72.96
N GLY A 273 -69.69 1.99 -72.09
CA GLY A 273 -70.21 2.17 -70.74
C GLY A 273 -71.06 3.43 -70.55
N GLY A 274 -72.29 3.44 -71.08
CA GLY A 274 -73.30 4.44 -70.73
C GLY A 274 -74.02 5.01 -71.95
N GLY A 275 -75.30 4.67 -72.10
CA GLY A 275 -76.15 5.11 -73.20
C GLY A 275 -76.09 6.61 -73.44
N HIS A 276 -75.98 6.98 -74.72
CA HIS A 276 -75.73 8.30 -75.27
C HIS A 276 -74.23 8.71 -75.29
N SER A 277 -73.41 7.94 -76.00
CA SER A 277 -72.22 8.51 -76.65
C SER A 277 -72.72 9.55 -77.66
N VAL A 278 -72.75 10.83 -77.26
CA VAL A 278 -73.09 11.93 -78.15
C VAL A 278 -72.00 11.97 -79.22
N GLU A 279 -72.35 11.49 -80.41
CA GLU A 279 -71.51 11.62 -81.59
C GLU A 279 -71.44 13.11 -81.92
N LEU A 280 -70.26 13.69 -81.74
CA LEU A 280 -70.03 15.10 -81.96
C LEU A 280 -69.61 15.28 -83.42
N GLU A 281 -70.25 16.24 -84.09
CA GLU A 281 -70.01 16.51 -85.51
C GLU A 281 -69.27 17.83 -85.70
N LEU A 282 -68.32 17.84 -86.62
CA LEU A 282 -67.60 19.03 -87.05
C LEU A 282 -67.64 19.11 -88.58
N ARG A 283 -68.05 20.26 -89.11
CA ARG A 283 -68.11 20.49 -90.56
C ARG A 283 -67.01 21.45 -90.98
N LEU A 284 -66.17 21.01 -91.92
CA LEU A 284 -64.99 21.73 -92.38
C LEU A 284 -65.15 22.10 -93.86
N PRO A 285 -64.59 23.23 -94.31
CA PRO A 285 -64.65 23.60 -95.72
C PRO A 285 -63.82 22.62 -96.58
N GLY A 286 -64.25 22.38 -97.83
CA GLY A 286 -63.67 21.37 -98.73
C GLY A 286 -62.21 21.57 -99.12
N ASN A 287 -61.61 22.72 -98.78
CA ASN A 287 -60.17 22.99 -98.93
C ASN A 287 -59.34 22.60 -97.70
N SER A 288 -59.95 22.05 -96.65
CA SER A 288 -59.25 21.67 -95.43
C SER A 288 -58.58 20.30 -95.58
N THR A 289 -57.29 20.21 -95.24
CA THR A 289 -56.53 18.94 -95.23
C THR A 289 -56.14 18.50 -93.81
N SER A 290 -56.58 19.22 -92.79
CA SER A 290 -56.28 18.91 -91.38
C SER A 290 -57.33 19.47 -90.43
N CYS A 291 -57.45 18.89 -89.24
CA CYS A 291 -58.33 19.35 -88.18
C CYS A 291 -57.76 19.10 -86.79
N LEU A 292 -57.99 20.04 -85.88
CA LEU A 292 -57.72 19.88 -84.45
C LEU A 292 -59.05 19.69 -83.71
N ILE A 293 -59.22 18.54 -83.07
CA ILE A 293 -60.32 18.27 -82.15
C ILE A 293 -59.83 18.64 -80.75
N SER A 294 -60.55 19.53 -80.06
CA SER A 294 -60.24 20.01 -78.71
C SER A 294 -61.30 19.60 -77.70
N GLU A 295 -61.01 19.82 -76.41
CA GLU A 295 -61.92 19.50 -75.28
C GLU A 295 -62.19 18.00 -75.10
N LEU A 296 -61.23 17.16 -75.48
CA LEU A 296 -61.30 15.72 -75.28
C LEU A 296 -60.94 15.33 -73.83
N GLY A 297 -61.47 14.20 -73.36
CA GLY A 297 -61.12 13.62 -72.06
C GLY A 297 -59.74 12.95 -72.11
N ALA A 298 -58.96 13.08 -71.04
CA ALA A 298 -57.63 12.49 -70.91
C ALA A 298 -57.68 10.96 -70.77
N GLY A 299 -56.76 10.26 -71.43
CA GLY A 299 -56.67 8.79 -71.45
C GLY A 299 -57.79 8.07 -72.23
N VAL A 300 -58.68 8.79 -72.91
CA VAL A 300 -59.88 8.23 -73.58
C VAL A 300 -59.55 7.89 -75.04
N GLU A 301 -59.97 6.70 -75.47
CA GLU A 301 -59.94 6.30 -76.88
C GLU A 301 -61.16 6.88 -77.62
N TYR A 302 -60.93 7.51 -78.76
CA TYR A 302 -61.95 8.09 -79.63
C TYR A 302 -61.94 7.38 -80.98
N ASN A 303 -63.12 7.00 -81.47
CA ASN A 303 -63.36 6.58 -82.84
C ASN A 303 -63.78 7.80 -83.67
N ILE A 304 -63.05 8.09 -84.74
CA ILE A 304 -63.20 9.29 -85.54
C ILE A 304 -63.44 8.91 -87.00
N ASN A 305 -64.56 9.35 -87.58
CA ASN A 305 -64.90 9.12 -88.98
C ASN A 305 -64.85 10.43 -89.79
N VAL A 306 -64.18 10.39 -90.93
CA VAL A 306 -64.07 11.52 -91.88
C VAL A 306 -64.83 11.19 -93.16
N PHE A 307 -65.77 12.04 -93.55
CA PHE A 307 -66.58 11.91 -94.75
C PHE A 307 -66.29 13.05 -95.74
N ALA A 308 -66.19 12.73 -97.03
CA ALA A 308 -66.14 13.72 -98.10
C ALA A 308 -67.55 14.07 -98.58
N VAL A 309 -67.82 15.37 -98.81
CA VAL A 309 -69.14 15.84 -99.28
C VAL A 309 -68.99 16.60 -100.60
N ILE A 310 -69.81 16.25 -101.59
CA ILE A 310 -69.97 16.99 -102.85
C ILE A 310 -71.46 17.24 -103.05
N ASN A 311 -71.90 18.50 -103.09
CA ASN A 311 -73.29 18.89 -103.39
C ASN A 311 -74.34 18.09 -102.59
N ASN A 312 -74.18 17.99 -101.26
CA ASN A 312 -75.01 17.22 -100.33
C ASN A 312 -75.00 15.68 -100.49
N SER A 313 -74.14 15.12 -101.33
CA SER A 313 -73.86 13.68 -101.34
C SER A 313 -72.62 13.38 -100.51
N ILE A 314 -72.71 12.39 -99.63
CA ILE A 314 -71.70 12.03 -98.64
C ILE A 314 -71.02 10.73 -99.08
N SER A 315 -69.70 10.64 -98.97
CA SER A 315 -68.93 9.41 -99.21
C SER A 315 -69.14 8.36 -98.13
N VAL A 316 -68.58 7.16 -98.31
CA VAL A 316 -68.33 6.26 -97.17
C VAL A 316 -67.27 6.88 -96.22
N PRO A 317 -67.32 6.59 -94.91
CA PRO A 317 -66.38 7.16 -93.95
C PRO A 317 -64.99 6.53 -94.05
N SER A 318 -63.97 7.34 -93.80
CA SER A 318 -62.62 6.89 -93.44
C SER A 318 -62.45 7.00 -91.92
N SER A 319 -62.34 5.86 -91.23
CA SER A 319 -62.33 5.77 -89.76
C SER A 319 -60.92 5.58 -89.19
N ILE A 320 -60.63 6.21 -88.05
CA ILE A 320 -59.39 6.02 -87.28
C ILE A 320 -59.69 6.03 -85.77
N THR A 321 -59.02 5.16 -85.01
CA THR A 321 -59.10 5.12 -83.54
C THR A 321 -57.83 5.70 -82.91
N VAL A 322 -58.00 6.60 -81.93
CA VAL A 322 -56.89 7.34 -81.31
C VAL A 322 -57.14 7.55 -79.83
N SER A 323 -56.16 7.25 -78.97
CA SER A 323 -56.23 7.47 -77.52
C SER A 323 -55.50 8.74 -77.09
N THR A 324 -56.14 9.61 -76.30
CA THR A 324 -55.49 10.77 -75.67
C THR A 324 -54.53 10.34 -74.55
N TYR A 325 -53.52 11.15 -74.23
CA TYR A 325 -52.58 10.84 -73.15
C TYR A 325 -53.21 10.99 -71.76
N LEU A 326 -52.68 10.27 -70.76
CA LEU A 326 -53.00 10.45 -69.34
C LEU A 326 -52.38 11.75 -68.81
N SER A 327 -53.06 12.41 -67.87
CA SER A 327 -52.51 13.58 -67.18
C SER A 327 -51.36 13.18 -66.26
N ASN A 328 -50.42 14.10 -66.04
CA ASN A 328 -49.33 13.89 -65.10
C ASN A 328 -49.80 14.21 -63.66
N PRO A 329 -49.41 13.39 -62.65
CA PRO A 329 -49.68 13.70 -61.25
C PRO A 329 -48.99 15.00 -60.81
N ASN A 330 -49.69 15.80 -60.00
CA ASN A 330 -49.12 16.98 -59.36
C ASN A 330 -48.23 16.59 -58.17
N GLY A 331 -47.18 17.36 -57.93
CA GLY A 331 -46.05 17.08 -57.03
C GLY A 331 -46.33 16.36 -55.70
N LEU A 332 -45.36 15.55 -55.27
CA LEU A 332 -45.39 14.76 -54.03
C LEU A 332 -45.16 15.64 -52.79
N LEU A 333 -45.99 15.45 -51.76
CA LEU A 333 -45.86 16.09 -50.45
C LEU A 333 -45.53 15.06 -49.37
N PHE A 334 -44.48 15.31 -48.58
CA PHE A 334 -44.10 14.45 -47.46
C PHE A 334 -44.72 14.97 -46.16
N LYS A 335 -45.57 14.17 -45.52
CA LYS A 335 -46.33 14.58 -44.33
C LYS A 335 -45.65 14.19 -43.02
N SER A 336 -45.12 12.98 -42.93
CA SER A 336 -44.37 12.50 -41.78
C SER A 336 -43.18 11.65 -42.24
N ILE A 337 -42.02 11.88 -41.62
CA ILE A 337 -40.77 11.18 -41.91
C ILE A 337 -40.22 10.68 -40.57
N THR A 338 -40.04 9.38 -40.44
CA THR A 338 -39.39 8.75 -39.29
C THR A 338 -38.07 8.09 -39.72
N GLU A 339 -37.45 7.33 -38.82
CA GLU A 339 -36.25 6.55 -39.10
C GLU A 339 -36.51 5.43 -40.12
N THR A 340 -37.74 4.89 -40.18
CA THR A 340 -38.05 3.71 -41.03
C THR A 340 -39.33 3.87 -41.85
N THR A 341 -40.02 5.01 -41.75
CA THR A 341 -41.29 5.25 -42.44
C THR A 341 -41.36 6.62 -43.10
N VAL A 342 -42.03 6.70 -44.24
CA VAL A 342 -42.31 7.95 -44.94
C VAL A 342 -43.78 7.95 -45.40
N GLU A 343 -44.53 8.98 -45.01
CA GLU A 343 -45.90 9.22 -45.49
C GLU A 343 -45.87 10.24 -46.63
N VAL A 344 -46.30 9.80 -47.81
CA VAL A 344 -46.35 10.60 -49.04
C VAL A 344 -47.81 10.87 -49.42
N GLN A 345 -48.11 12.09 -49.86
CA GLN A 345 -49.44 12.52 -50.28
C GLN A 345 -49.38 13.25 -51.63
N TRP A 346 -50.40 13.07 -52.46
CA TRP A 346 -50.54 13.71 -53.77
C TRP A 346 -51.99 14.12 -54.05
N GLN A 347 -52.22 14.87 -55.13
CA GLN A 347 -53.56 15.30 -55.53
C GLN A 347 -54.25 14.25 -56.42
N PRO A 348 -55.55 13.95 -56.21
CA PRO A 348 -56.29 13.05 -57.08
C PRO A 348 -56.60 13.69 -58.45
N PHE A 349 -56.82 12.85 -59.46
CA PHE A 349 -57.44 13.29 -60.72
C PHE A 349 -58.96 13.40 -60.59
N TYR A 350 -59.57 14.27 -61.41
CA TYR A 350 -61.01 14.49 -61.43
C TYR A 350 -61.77 13.54 -62.39
N TYR A 351 -61.08 12.61 -63.03
CA TYR A 351 -61.63 11.63 -63.99
C TYR A 351 -61.21 10.19 -63.60
N SER A 352 -61.87 9.18 -64.17
CA SER A 352 -61.62 7.76 -63.86
C SER A 352 -60.38 7.19 -64.56
N PHE A 353 -59.60 6.41 -63.81
CA PHE A 353 -58.40 5.66 -64.24
C PHE A 353 -58.21 4.45 -63.30
N ASP A 354 -57.28 3.55 -63.62
CA ASP A 354 -57.20 2.24 -62.95
C ASP A 354 -56.52 2.32 -61.59
N GLY A 355 -55.46 3.11 -61.47
CA GLY A 355 -54.73 3.22 -60.22
C GLY A 355 -53.45 4.03 -60.31
N TRP A 356 -52.76 4.11 -59.18
CA TRP A 356 -51.43 4.67 -59.05
C TRP A 356 -50.40 3.56 -58.92
N GLU A 357 -49.18 3.85 -59.31
CA GLU A 357 -48.01 3.05 -58.94
C GLU A 357 -46.97 3.97 -58.31
N ILE A 358 -46.53 3.63 -57.10
CA ILE A 358 -45.53 4.37 -56.35
C ILE A 358 -44.30 3.49 -56.13
N SER A 359 -43.11 4.06 -56.33
CA SER A 359 -41.83 3.36 -56.13
C SER A 359 -40.91 4.15 -55.21
N PHE A 360 -40.28 3.48 -54.24
CA PHE A 360 -39.22 4.01 -53.39
C PHE A 360 -37.91 3.33 -53.75
N ILE A 361 -37.00 4.07 -54.38
CA ILE A 361 -35.72 3.55 -54.87
C ILE A 361 -34.61 4.14 -54.00
N PRO A 362 -33.83 3.31 -53.26
CA PRO A 362 -32.68 3.81 -52.51
C PRO A 362 -31.59 4.32 -53.46
N LYS A 363 -30.80 5.30 -53.04
CA LYS A 363 -29.75 5.93 -53.86
C LYS A 363 -28.74 4.95 -54.46
N ASP A 364 -28.44 3.88 -53.74
CA ASP A 364 -27.50 2.83 -54.17
C ASP A 364 -28.10 1.88 -55.23
N ASN A 365 -29.36 2.08 -55.66
CA ASN A 365 -30.13 1.21 -56.57
C ASN A 365 -30.26 -0.26 -56.12
N ASP A 366 -30.07 -0.50 -54.83
CA ASP A 366 -30.09 -1.81 -54.16
C ASP A 366 -31.53 -2.31 -53.90
N GLY A 367 -32.31 -2.48 -54.97
CA GLY A 367 -33.71 -2.93 -54.92
C GLY A 367 -34.69 -1.84 -54.48
N GLY A 368 -35.59 -1.44 -55.38
CA GLY A 368 -36.67 -0.50 -55.08
C GLY A 368 -37.94 -1.20 -54.61
N MET A 369 -38.66 -0.60 -53.66
CA MET A 369 -39.99 -1.06 -53.28
C MET A 369 -41.02 -0.43 -54.21
N THR A 370 -41.88 -1.22 -54.83
CA THR A 370 -42.97 -0.74 -55.70
C THR A 370 -44.31 -1.20 -55.15
N ALA A 371 -45.32 -0.32 -55.23
CA ALA A 371 -46.68 -0.63 -54.81
C ALA A 371 -47.67 -0.05 -55.82
N GLN A 372 -48.63 -0.87 -56.24
CA GLN A 372 -49.79 -0.42 -57.03
C GLN A 372 -50.97 -0.15 -56.10
N LEU A 373 -51.62 0.99 -56.29
CA LEU A 373 -52.66 1.52 -55.43
C LEU A 373 -53.92 1.80 -56.25
N PRO A 374 -55.13 1.59 -55.70
CA PRO A 374 -56.37 2.00 -56.35
C PRO A 374 -56.40 3.51 -56.62
N SER A 375 -57.17 3.92 -57.63
CA SER A 375 -57.32 5.34 -58.04
C SER A 375 -57.90 6.26 -56.96
N THR A 376 -58.58 5.70 -55.95
CA THR A 376 -59.14 6.43 -54.80
C THR A 376 -58.10 6.84 -53.75
N ILE A 377 -56.89 6.26 -53.77
CA ILE A 377 -55.86 6.53 -52.77
C ILE A 377 -55.06 7.77 -53.18
N THR A 378 -54.87 8.69 -52.23
CA THR A 378 -54.09 9.93 -52.41
C THR A 378 -52.97 10.10 -51.39
N SER A 379 -52.79 9.13 -50.50
CA SER A 379 -51.69 9.08 -49.53
C SER A 379 -51.23 7.65 -49.31
N PHE A 380 -49.92 7.46 -49.13
CA PHE A 380 -49.31 6.16 -48.90
C PHE A 380 -48.22 6.25 -47.84
N LEU A 381 -48.28 5.34 -46.87
CA LEU A 381 -47.28 5.20 -45.81
C LEU A 381 -46.36 4.03 -46.14
N GLN A 382 -45.14 4.33 -46.56
CA GLN A 382 -44.11 3.31 -46.74
C GLN A 382 -43.44 3.02 -45.39
N SER A 383 -43.32 1.74 -45.05
CA SER A 383 -42.61 1.26 -43.85
C SER A 383 -41.46 0.33 -44.23
N GLY A 384 -40.55 0.06 -43.29
CA GLY A 384 -39.40 -0.82 -43.53
C GLY A 384 -38.25 -0.17 -44.32
N LEU A 385 -38.18 1.16 -44.33
CA LEU A 385 -37.07 1.90 -44.94
C LEU A 385 -35.82 1.83 -44.04
N ARG A 386 -34.63 1.93 -44.65
CA ARG A 386 -33.34 1.97 -43.94
C ARG A 386 -33.17 3.36 -43.28
N PRO A 387 -32.78 3.44 -41.99
CA PRO A 387 -32.51 4.70 -41.32
C PRO A 387 -31.35 5.52 -41.92
N GLY A 388 -31.54 6.83 -41.99
CA GLY A 388 -30.58 7.78 -42.55
C GLY A 388 -30.25 7.59 -44.04
N GLU A 389 -31.12 6.94 -44.80
CA GLU A 389 -30.91 6.63 -46.22
C GLU A 389 -31.74 7.55 -47.12
N GLU A 390 -31.20 7.87 -48.30
CA GLU A 390 -31.87 8.75 -49.28
C GLU A 390 -32.66 7.90 -50.28
N TYR A 391 -33.96 8.18 -50.40
CA TYR A 391 -34.88 7.50 -51.29
C TYR A 391 -35.41 8.45 -52.37
N THR A 392 -35.39 7.99 -53.62
CA THR A 392 -36.11 8.61 -54.74
C THR A 392 -37.50 7.99 -54.84
N VAL A 393 -38.53 8.82 -54.69
CA VAL A 393 -39.94 8.43 -54.76
C VAL A 393 -40.47 8.82 -56.12
N ASN A 394 -40.97 7.83 -56.88
CA ASN A 394 -41.66 8.06 -58.16
C ASN A 394 -43.13 7.69 -58.01
N LEU A 395 -44.01 8.47 -58.62
CA LEU A 395 -45.44 8.17 -58.72
C LEU A 395 -45.89 8.29 -60.17
N VAL A 396 -46.63 7.28 -60.63
CA VAL A 396 -47.18 7.16 -61.98
C VAL A 396 -48.67 6.81 -61.92
N ALA A 397 -49.48 7.34 -62.83
CA ALA A 397 -50.87 6.92 -63.02
C ALA A 397 -50.96 5.82 -64.07
N LEU A 398 -51.83 4.84 -63.83
CA LEU A 398 -52.07 3.68 -64.67
C LEU A 398 -53.50 3.73 -65.25
N ARG A 399 -53.63 3.42 -66.54
CA ARG A 399 -54.92 3.16 -67.19
C ARG A 399 -54.73 2.27 -68.42
N ASP A 400 -55.43 1.15 -68.46
CA ASP A 400 -55.28 0.07 -69.44
C ASP A 400 -53.80 -0.36 -69.57
N GLN A 401 -53.20 -0.20 -70.75
CA GLN A 401 -51.76 -0.43 -70.98
C GLN A 401 -50.91 0.85 -70.96
N GLY A 402 -51.51 2.01 -70.68
CA GLY A 402 -50.85 3.31 -70.65
C GLY A 402 -50.34 3.70 -69.26
N ARG A 403 -49.17 4.39 -69.23
CA ARG A 403 -48.58 4.97 -68.02
C ARG A 403 -48.39 6.47 -68.23
N SER A 404 -48.71 7.29 -67.22
CA SER A 404 -48.35 8.71 -67.24
C SER A 404 -46.83 8.90 -67.18
N GLN A 405 -46.34 10.13 -67.35
CA GLN A 405 -44.96 10.43 -66.96
C GLN A 405 -44.81 10.34 -65.43
N PRO A 406 -43.66 9.89 -64.91
CA PRO A 406 -43.43 9.81 -63.46
C PRO A 406 -43.21 11.21 -62.86
N VAL A 407 -43.84 11.47 -61.72
CA VAL A 407 -43.45 12.58 -60.83
C VAL A 407 -42.45 12.06 -59.80
N THR A 408 -41.33 12.78 -59.65
CA THR A 408 -40.19 12.32 -58.84
C THR A 408 -39.87 13.34 -57.73
N ALA A 409 -39.64 12.85 -56.51
CA ALA A 409 -39.15 13.63 -55.39
C ALA A 409 -38.16 12.81 -54.54
N THR A 410 -37.24 13.47 -53.84
CA THR A 410 -36.29 12.79 -52.94
C THR A 410 -36.63 13.06 -51.47
N VAL A 411 -36.40 12.05 -50.62
CA VAL A 411 -36.62 12.12 -49.17
C VAL A 411 -35.51 11.36 -48.45
N THR A 412 -35.06 11.88 -47.31
CA THR A 412 -34.08 11.20 -46.45
C THR A 412 -34.76 10.82 -45.14
N THR A 413 -34.70 9.55 -44.75
CA THR A 413 -35.21 9.08 -43.45
C THR A 413 -34.39 9.66 -42.31
N LEU A 414 -34.97 9.74 -41.11
CA LEU A 414 -34.23 10.17 -39.92
C LEU A 414 -33.15 9.14 -39.55
N ILE A 415 -32.13 9.59 -38.83
CA ILE A 415 -31.04 8.74 -38.34
C ILE A 415 -31.53 8.04 -37.08
N ASP A 416 -31.43 6.71 -37.00
CA ASP A 416 -31.72 5.99 -35.78
C ASP A 416 -30.63 6.23 -34.73
N GLY A 417 -31.04 6.32 -33.47
CA GLY A 417 -30.12 6.54 -32.36
C GLY A 417 -29.53 5.26 -31.79
N PRO A 418 -28.45 5.36 -31.00
CA PRO A 418 -27.99 4.26 -30.16
C PRO A 418 -29.12 3.77 -29.24
N THR A 419 -29.18 2.46 -28.98
CA THR A 419 -30.21 1.85 -28.13
C THR A 419 -29.59 1.01 -27.00
N GLN A 420 -30.40 0.59 -26.02
CA GLN A 420 -29.94 -0.25 -24.89
C GLN A 420 -28.74 0.34 -24.12
N LEU A 421 -28.83 1.60 -23.70
CA LEU A 421 -27.79 2.20 -22.86
C LEU A 421 -27.82 1.59 -21.45
N VAL A 422 -26.74 0.91 -21.08
CA VAL A 422 -26.55 0.29 -19.77
C VAL A 422 -25.30 0.86 -19.11
N VAL A 423 -25.38 1.09 -17.81
CA VAL A 423 -24.23 1.46 -16.97
C VAL A 423 -23.88 0.24 -16.12
N ARG A 424 -22.63 -0.21 -16.16
CA ARG A 424 -22.08 -1.31 -15.36
C ARG A 424 -20.76 -0.91 -14.70
N ASP A 425 -20.29 -1.74 -13.78
CA ASP A 425 -18.98 -1.59 -13.11
C ASP A 425 -18.79 -0.16 -12.55
N VAL A 426 -19.79 0.32 -11.81
CA VAL A 426 -19.79 1.64 -11.20
C VAL A 426 -18.94 1.60 -9.93
N SER A 427 -17.88 2.40 -9.88
CA SER A 427 -17.09 2.66 -8.68
C SER A 427 -17.40 4.05 -8.11
N ASP A 428 -16.62 4.48 -7.13
CA ASP A 428 -16.62 5.83 -6.59
C ASP A 428 -16.29 6.94 -7.62
N THR A 429 -15.40 6.65 -8.58
CA THR A 429 -14.82 7.63 -9.51
C THR A 429 -14.91 7.23 -10.98
N VAL A 430 -15.33 5.99 -11.27
CA VAL A 430 -15.39 5.43 -12.63
C VAL A 430 -16.76 4.78 -12.85
N ALA A 431 -17.27 4.85 -14.08
CA ALA A 431 -18.44 4.08 -14.48
C ALA A 431 -18.30 3.64 -15.94
N PHE A 432 -18.74 2.42 -16.25
CA PHE A 432 -18.66 1.90 -17.61
C PHE A 432 -20.02 1.97 -18.29
N VAL A 433 -20.09 2.64 -19.43
CA VAL A 433 -21.32 2.76 -20.21
C VAL A 433 -21.20 1.98 -21.51
N GLU A 434 -22.25 1.23 -21.84
CA GLU A 434 -22.35 0.41 -23.04
C GLU A 434 -23.70 0.66 -23.72
N TRP A 435 -23.71 0.64 -25.05
CA TRP A 435 -24.90 0.82 -25.89
C TRP A 435 -24.80 -0.01 -27.16
N THR A 436 -25.95 -0.26 -27.79
CA THR A 436 -26.03 -0.84 -29.13
C THR A 436 -25.86 0.25 -30.18
N PRO A 437 -24.89 0.14 -31.12
CA PRO A 437 -24.69 1.13 -32.19
C PRO A 437 -25.93 1.28 -33.10
N PRO A 438 -26.14 2.48 -33.68
CA PRO A 438 -27.23 2.71 -34.62
C PRO A 438 -27.00 1.96 -35.95
N LYS A 439 -28.08 1.61 -36.65
CA LYS A 439 -28.04 0.95 -37.96
C LYS A 439 -27.67 1.92 -39.08
N ALA A 440 -28.04 3.19 -38.96
CA ALA A 440 -27.63 4.24 -39.89
C ALA A 440 -26.12 4.47 -39.82
N LYS A 441 -25.51 4.74 -40.98
CA LYS A 441 -24.11 5.18 -41.04
C LYS A 441 -24.00 6.56 -40.41
N ILE A 442 -23.32 6.70 -39.27
CA ILE A 442 -23.10 7.95 -38.56
C ILE A 442 -21.64 8.41 -38.66
N ASP A 443 -21.40 9.72 -38.51
CA ASP A 443 -20.05 10.31 -38.56
C ASP A 443 -19.36 10.20 -37.18
N GLN A 444 -20.13 10.34 -36.11
CA GLN A 444 -19.64 10.30 -34.73
C GLN A 444 -20.76 9.95 -33.73
N ILE A 445 -20.36 9.47 -32.56
CA ILE A 445 -21.24 9.32 -31.38
C ILE A 445 -20.99 10.49 -30.43
N VAL A 446 -22.05 11.08 -29.88
CA VAL A 446 -21.97 12.14 -28.89
C VAL A 446 -22.46 11.61 -27.55
N LEU A 447 -21.55 11.49 -26.59
CA LEU A 447 -21.83 11.09 -25.21
C LEU A 447 -21.86 12.34 -24.33
N ARG A 448 -22.90 12.49 -23.53
CA ARG A 448 -23.04 13.60 -22.57
C ARG A 448 -23.35 13.05 -21.18
N TYR A 449 -22.64 13.50 -20.16
CA TYR A 449 -22.98 13.19 -18.78
C TYR A 449 -22.81 14.40 -17.85
N GLY A 450 -23.51 14.38 -16.72
CA GLY A 450 -23.42 15.42 -15.70
C GLY A 450 -24.20 15.05 -14.45
N LEU A 451 -24.01 15.81 -13.37
CA LEU A 451 -24.72 15.60 -12.11
C LEU A 451 -26.23 15.83 -12.29
N LEU A 452 -27.03 14.95 -11.69
CA LEU A 452 -28.49 15.02 -11.75
C LEU A 452 -28.98 16.22 -10.92
N GLY A 453 -29.67 17.16 -11.56
CA GLY A 453 -30.21 18.36 -10.89
C GLY A 453 -29.21 19.50 -10.65
N GLY A 454 -27.95 19.36 -11.08
CA GLY A 454 -26.97 20.45 -10.99
C GLY A 454 -27.09 21.45 -12.14
N GLU A 455 -27.01 22.76 -11.84
CA GLU A 455 -26.83 23.84 -12.82
C GLU A 455 -25.38 23.86 -13.39
N GLY A 456 -24.88 22.70 -13.83
CA GLY A 456 -23.52 22.53 -14.34
C GLY A 456 -23.47 22.25 -15.84
N PRO A 457 -22.39 22.64 -16.55
CA PRO A 457 -22.18 22.22 -17.92
C PRO A 457 -22.02 20.70 -17.99
N ARG A 458 -22.85 20.03 -18.79
CA ARG A 458 -22.71 18.59 -19.06
C ARG A 458 -21.44 18.36 -19.86
N THR A 459 -20.60 17.45 -19.40
CA THR A 459 -19.39 17.05 -20.13
C THR A 459 -19.82 16.32 -21.40
N THR A 460 -19.31 16.76 -22.55
CA THR A 460 -19.66 16.22 -23.87
C THR A 460 -18.43 15.63 -24.54
N PHE A 461 -18.48 14.36 -24.91
CA PHE A 461 -17.45 13.65 -25.64
C PHE A 461 -17.94 13.32 -27.05
N ARG A 462 -17.06 13.52 -28.05
CA ARG A 462 -17.27 13.09 -29.43
C ARG A 462 -16.43 11.86 -29.68
N LEU A 463 -17.09 10.74 -29.92
CA LEU A 463 -16.52 9.41 -30.01
C LEU A 463 -16.58 8.91 -31.45
N GLN A 464 -15.71 7.95 -31.77
CA GLN A 464 -15.73 7.26 -33.06
C GLN A 464 -17.05 6.50 -33.26
N PRO A 465 -17.59 6.44 -34.49
CA PRO A 465 -18.90 5.86 -34.78
C PRO A 465 -19.00 4.34 -34.54
N THR A 466 -17.87 3.63 -34.47
CA THR A 466 -17.81 2.18 -34.22
C THR A 466 -17.82 1.79 -32.74
N LEU A 467 -17.69 2.75 -31.83
CA LEU A 467 -17.68 2.48 -30.39
C LEU A 467 -19.07 2.09 -29.89
N SER A 468 -19.13 1.02 -29.12
CA SER A 468 -20.33 0.57 -28.39
C SER A 468 -20.21 0.76 -26.87
N GLN A 469 -19.06 1.24 -26.39
CA GLN A 469 -18.79 1.36 -24.97
C GLN A 469 -17.78 2.47 -24.66
N TYR A 470 -17.85 3.02 -23.44
CA TYR A 470 -16.94 4.06 -22.96
C TYR A 470 -16.80 4.04 -21.43
N SER A 471 -15.61 4.36 -20.93
CA SER A 471 -15.33 4.47 -19.50
C SER A 471 -15.37 5.94 -19.08
N LEU A 472 -16.34 6.29 -18.22
CA LEU A 472 -16.41 7.58 -17.57
C LEU A 472 -15.41 7.60 -16.41
N GLN A 473 -14.59 8.64 -16.33
CA GLN A 473 -13.56 8.79 -15.30
C GLN A 473 -13.72 10.14 -14.59
N VAL A 474 -13.09 10.26 -13.41
CA VAL A 474 -13.09 11.49 -12.61
C VAL A 474 -14.53 11.90 -12.19
N LEU A 475 -15.33 10.90 -11.81
CA LEU A 475 -16.64 11.10 -11.21
C LEU A 475 -16.51 11.45 -9.72
N ARG A 476 -17.50 12.17 -9.18
CA ARG A 476 -17.58 12.47 -7.75
C ARG A 476 -18.16 11.26 -7.02
N PRO A 477 -17.54 10.80 -5.92
CA PRO A 477 -18.10 9.74 -5.09
C PRO A 477 -19.48 10.09 -4.52
N GLY A 478 -20.32 9.07 -4.29
CA GLY A 478 -21.66 9.20 -3.69
C GLY A 478 -22.63 10.11 -4.45
N SER A 479 -22.37 10.42 -5.72
CA SER A 479 -23.09 11.42 -6.50
C SER A 479 -23.94 10.79 -7.60
N ARG A 480 -25.11 11.37 -7.87
CA ARG A 480 -26.04 10.89 -8.90
C ARG A 480 -25.77 11.57 -10.24
N TYR A 481 -25.60 10.79 -11.29
CA TYR A 481 -25.27 11.23 -12.65
C TYR A 481 -26.38 10.88 -13.65
N HIS A 482 -26.61 11.78 -14.61
CA HIS A 482 -27.39 11.55 -15.83
C HIS A 482 -26.42 11.38 -17.00
N VAL A 483 -26.57 10.31 -17.78
CA VAL A 483 -25.77 10.04 -18.98
C VAL A 483 -26.68 9.82 -20.19
N SER A 484 -26.30 10.38 -21.33
CA SER A 484 -27.03 10.27 -22.60
C SER A 484 -26.09 10.08 -23.78
N VAL A 485 -26.50 9.29 -24.77
CA VAL A 485 -25.73 8.98 -25.97
C VAL A 485 -26.61 9.18 -27.21
N SER A 486 -26.07 9.80 -28.25
CA SER A 486 -26.74 10.06 -29.53
C SER A 486 -25.77 9.89 -30.71
N GLY A 487 -26.30 9.60 -31.90
CA GLY A 487 -25.54 9.54 -33.14
C GLY A 487 -25.65 10.84 -33.93
N VAL A 488 -24.59 11.27 -34.60
CA VAL A 488 -24.61 12.47 -35.45
C VAL A 488 -24.13 12.12 -36.86
N ARG A 489 -24.89 12.56 -37.88
CA ARG A 489 -24.53 12.43 -39.30
C ARG A 489 -24.84 13.74 -40.03
N ARG A 490 -23.87 14.32 -40.73
CA ARG A 490 -23.98 15.56 -41.53
C ARG A 490 -24.66 16.72 -40.79
N GLY A 491 -24.44 16.81 -39.48
CA GLY A 491 -25.00 17.86 -38.61
C GLY A 491 -26.37 17.55 -37.99
N ASN A 492 -27.04 16.47 -38.40
CA ASN A 492 -28.28 16.00 -37.78
C ASN A 492 -27.95 15.00 -36.65
N GLU A 493 -28.55 15.21 -35.49
CA GLU A 493 -28.42 14.37 -34.30
C GLU A 493 -29.65 13.47 -34.15
N SER A 494 -29.42 12.18 -33.86
CA SER A 494 -30.49 11.22 -33.55
C SER A 494 -31.16 11.55 -32.21
N GLY A 495 -32.29 10.91 -31.93
CA GLY A 495 -32.81 10.89 -30.55
C GLY A 495 -31.76 10.34 -29.57
N PRO A 496 -31.56 10.95 -28.38
CA PRO A 496 -30.63 10.45 -27.39
C PRO A 496 -31.27 9.33 -26.55
N VAL A 497 -30.51 8.28 -26.27
CA VAL A 497 -30.83 7.31 -25.21
C VAL A 497 -30.17 7.78 -23.92
N SER A 498 -30.86 7.74 -22.79
CA SER A 498 -30.31 8.21 -21.51
C SER A 498 -30.71 7.34 -20.33
N THR A 499 -29.85 7.30 -19.31
CA THR A 499 -30.08 6.59 -18.04
C THR A 499 -29.40 7.35 -16.89
N GLU A 500 -29.70 6.95 -15.67
CA GLU A 500 -29.16 7.53 -14.44
C GLU A 500 -28.45 6.46 -13.61
N PHE A 501 -27.39 6.85 -12.91
CA PHE A 501 -26.67 5.98 -11.99
C PHE A 501 -26.09 6.80 -10.83
N THR A 502 -25.74 6.13 -9.73
CA THR A 502 -25.10 6.74 -8.57
C THR A 502 -23.75 6.08 -8.35
N THR A 503 -22.69 6.88 -8.20
CA THR A 503 -21.36 6.40 -7.88
C THR A 503 -21.30 5.86 -6.44
N GLU A 504 -20.39 4.92 -6.21
CA GLU A 504 -20.17 4.38 -4.87
C GLU A 504 -19.55 5.44 -3.93
N ILE A 505 -19.58 5.17 -2.63
CA ILE A 505 -18.94 6.02 -1.61
C ILE A 505 -17.45 5.71 -1.62
N ASP A 506 -16.60 6.74 -1.62
CA ASP A 506 -15.15 6.55 -1.56
C ASP A 506 -14.72 6.04 -0.19
N ALA A 507 -13.78 5.08 -0.20
CA ALA A 507 -13.17 4.60 1.02
C ALA A 507 -12.33 5.72 1.67
N PRO A 508 -12.30 5.80 3.01
CA PRO A 508 -11.46 6.77 3.70
C PRO A 508 -9.98 6.58 3.33
N LYS A 509 -9.24 7.69 3.20
CA LYS A 509 -7.86 7.71 2.70
C LYS A 509 -6.88 8.02 3.83
N ASN A 510 -5.59 7.74 3.60
CA ASN A 510 -4.49 8.09 4.51
C ASN A 510 -4.66 7.65 5.97
N LEU A 511 -5.18 6.43 6.15
CA LEU A 511 -5.29 5.75 7.43
C LEU A 511 -3.95 5.72 8.17
N ARG A 512 -3.89 6.35 9.35
CA ARG A 512 -2.67 6.48 10.17
C ARG A 512 -2.90 6.13 11.64
N LEU A 513 -1.87 5.57 12.26
CA LEU A 513 -1.81 5.32 13.71
C LEU A 513 -1.11 6.52 14.38
N LEU A 514 -1.84 7.25 15.23
CA LEU A 514 -1.33 8.42 15.93
C LEU A 514 -0.53 8.04 17.18
N SER A 515 -1.16 7.25 18.04
CA SER A 515 -0.59 6.82 19.31
C SER A 515 -1.05 5.40 19.63
N LYS A 516 -0.29 4.73 20.50
CA LYS A 516 -0.62 3.38 20.95
C LYS A 516 -0.20 3.17 22.39
N THR A 517 -1.00 2.40 23.11
CA THR A 517 -0.68 1.87 24.44
C THR A 517 -0.72 0.34 24.39
N SER A 518 -0.56 -0.33 25.54
CA SER A 518 -0.73 -1.78 25.62
C SER A 518 -2.17 -2.23 25.34
N THR A 519 -3.16 -1.37 25.57
CA THR A 519 -4.59 -1.75 25.42
C THR A 519 -5.39 -0.84 24.50
N THR A 520 -4.75 0.16 23.89
CA THR A 520 -5.44 1.12 23.02
C THR A 520 -4.66 1.45 21.75
N LEU A 521 -5.39 1.78 20.68
CA LEU A 521 -4.86 2.27 19.41
C LEU A 521 -5.64 3.52 19.00
N GLU A 522 -4.94 4.64 18.80
CA GLU A 522 -5.53 5.88 18.30
C GLU A 522 -5.30 6.01 16.80
N LEU A 523 -6.40 6.08 16.05
CA LEU A 523 -6.42 6.03 14.59
C LEU A 523 -6.94 7.36 14.05
N GLU A 524 -6.45 7.75 12.88
CA GLU A 524 -6.93 8.91 12.14
C GLU A 524 -6.93 8.62 10.64
N TRP A 525 -7.89 9.19 9.92
CA TRP A 525 -8.01 9.07 8.48
C TRP A 525 -8.61 10.34 7.87
N ASP A 526 -8.39 10.52 6.57
CA ASP A 526 -8.99 11.59 5.80
C ASP A 526 -10.48 11.30 5.56
N ASN A 527 -11.29 12.34 5.69
CA ASN A 527 -12.71 12.21 5.46
C ASN A 527 -13.04 11.89 3.99
N SER A 528 -14.05 11.05 3.78
CA SER A 528 -14.61 10.74 2.46
C SER A 528 -15.08 12.02 1.76
N GLU A 529 -14.82 12.08 0.45
CA GLU A 529 -15.26 13.16 -0.43
C GLU A 529 -16.79 13.16 -0.59
N ALA A 530 -17.42 11.98 -0.51
CA ALA A 530 -18.87 11.85 -0.40
C ALA A 530 -19.41 12.40 0.93
N GLU A 531 -20.66 12.83 0.93
CA GLU A 531 -21.34 13.35 2.12
C GLU A 531 -21.87 12.21 3.00
N VAL A 532 -21.01 11.70 3.87
CA VAL A 532 -21.30 10.57 4.78
C VAL A 532 -21.67 11.02 6.20
N GLU A 533 -22.48 10.22 6.90
CA GLU A 533 -22.91 10.47 8.29
C GLU A 533 -21.81 10.11 9.30
N GLY A 534 -21.00 9.09 9.00
CA GLY A 534 -19.92 8.61 9.85
C GLY A 534 -19.17 7.44 9.24
N TYR A 535 -18.37 6.77 10.07
CA TYR A 535 -17.51 5.65 9.71
C TYR A 535 -17.76 4.46 10.62
N GLN A 536 -17.78 3.25 10.03
CA GLN A 536 -17.76 2.01 10.78
C GLN A 536 -16.33 1.50 10.82
N VAL A 537 -15.82 1.32 12.04
CA VAL A 537 -14.50 0.76 12.30
C VAL A 537 -14.71 -0.65 12.79
N VAL A 538 -14.25 -1.63 12.01
CA VAL A 538 -14.28 -3.05 12.33
C VAL A 538 -12.85 -3.51 12.60
N TYR A 539 -12.61 -4.21 13.69
CA TYR A 539 -11.26 -4.67 14.04
C TYR A 539 -11.29 -6.05 14.67
N SER A 540 -10.22 -6.82 14.46
CA SER A 540 -10.06 -8.15 15.03
C SER A 540 -8.58 -8.50 15.11
N THR A 541 -8.23 -9.47 15.96
CA THR A 541 -6.89 -10.07 15.90
C THR A 541 -6.72 -10.84 14.59
N LEU A 542 -5.51 -10.87 14.03
CA LEU A 542 -5.24 -11.57 12.77
C LEU A 542 -5.56 -13.08 12.77
N ALA A 543 -5.71 -13.67 13.96
CA ALA A 543 -6.02 -15.09 14.16
C ALA A 543 -7.45 -15.33 14.68
N GLY A 544 -8.25 -14.28 14.88
CA GLY A 544 -9.57 -14.37 15.49
C GLY A 544 -10.70 -14.48 14.46
N ASP A 545 -11.72 -15.28 14.78
CA ASP A 545 -12.96 -15.39 14.00
C ASP A 545 -14.03 -14.34 14.40
N GLN A 546 -13.73 -13.54 15.44
CA GLN A 546 -14.66 -12.55 16.01
C GLN A 546 -14.17 -11.13 15.73
N TYR A 547 -15.08 -10.29 15.23
CA TYR A 547 -14.85 -8.90 14.89
C TYR A 547 -15.58 -7.99 15.87
N ASP A 548 -14.86 -7.00 16.40
CA ASP A 548 -15.43 -5.90 17.15
C ASP A 548 -15.73 -4.73 16.21
N GLN A 549 -16.75 -3.94 16.54
CA GLN A 549 -17.18 -2.81 15.70
C GLN A 549 -17.50 -1.57 16.53
N VAL A 550 -17.12 -0.40 15.99
CA VAL A 550 -17.40 0.93 16.57
C VAL A 550 -17.89 1.86 15.47
N ILE A 551 -18.95 2.61 15.73
CA ILE A 551 -19.46 3.67 14.84
C ILE A 551 -18.89 5.01 15.30
N VAL A 552 -18.24 5.72 14.39
CA VAL A 552 -17.58 6.99 14.64
C VAL A 552 -18.27 8.08 13.80
N PRO A 553 -18.86 9.13 14.40
CA PRO A 553 -19.46 10.20 13.63
C PRO A 553 -18.39 10.96 12.83
N ARG A 554 -18.75 11.47 11.66
CA ARG A 554 -17.85 12.29 10.84
C ARG A 554 -17.51 13.58 11.59
N ASN A 555 -16.21 13.89 11.68
CA ASN A 555 -15.74 15.16 12.22
C ASN A 555 -15.91 16.31 11.20
N GLU A 556 -16.11 17.54 11.66
CA GLU A 556 -16.22 18.73 10.77
C GLU A 556 -14.89 19.13 10.12
N GLU A 557 -13.77 18.69 10.69
CA GLU A 557 -12.43 18.92 10.13
C GLU A 557 -12.16 18.04 8.90
N ALA A 558 -10.97 18.17 8.31
CA ALA A 558 -10.55 17.37 7.17
C ALA A 558 -10.37 15.87 7.51
N THR A 559 -10.08 15.55 8.77
CA THR A 559 -9.82 14.19 9.25
C THR A 559 -10.76 13.79 10.39
N THR A 560 -11.05 12.49 10.49
CA THR A 560 -11.75 11.89 11.63
C THR A 560 -10.80 10.99 12.39
N LYS A 561 -10.93 10.95 13.72
CA LYS A 561 -10.10 10.13 14.61
C LYS A 561 -10.95 9.31 15.58
N THR A 562 -10.42 8.18 16.02
CA THR A 562 -11.03 7.34 17.05
C THR A 562 -9.98 6.62 17.88
N THR A 563 -10.35 6.19 19.08
CA THR A 563 -9.50 5.38 19.94
C THR A 563 -10.16 4.04 20.18
N LEU A 564 -9.51 2.96 19.72
CA LEU A 564 -9.89 1.60 20.05
C LEU A 564 -9.39 1.29 21.47
N THR A 565 -10.22 0.68 22.29
CA THR A 565 -9.95 0.38 23.71
C THR A 565 -10.12 -1.11 23.98
N ASP A 566 -9.75 -1.55 25.19
CA ASP A 566 -9.89 -2.94 25.65
C ASP A 566 -9.16 -3.99 24.77
N LEU A 567 -8.06 -3.58 24.12
CA LEU A 567 -7.26 -4.46 23.27
C LEU A 567 -6.24 -5.27 24.08
N MET A 568 -5.90 -6.46 23.59
CA MET A 568 -4.83 -7.29 24.16
C MET A 568 -3.43 -6.70 23.91
N PRO A 569 -2.53 -6.65 24.92
CA PRO A 569 -1.14 -6.23 24.77
C PRO A 569 -0.32 -7.06 23.79
N GLY A 570 0.64 -6.42 23.11
CA GLY A 570 1.59 -7.05 22.19
C GLY A 570 0.96 -7.77 21.00
N THR A 571 -0.30 -7.48 20.69
CA THR A 571 -1.13 -8.19 19.72
C THR A 571 -1.38 -7.33 18.48
N GLU A 572 -1.38 -7.97 17.31
CA GLU A 572 -1.60 -7.31 16.02
C GLU A 572 -3.07 -7.44 15.60
N TYR A 573 -3.68 -6.30 15.29
CA TYR A 573 -5.06 -6.17 14.89
C TYR A 573 -5.14 -5.75 13.42
N GLY A 574 -5.99 -6.44 12.66
CA GLY A 574 -6.47 -5.98 11.36
C GLY A 574 -7.66 -5.07 11.57
N ILE A 575 -7.58 -3.85 11.03
CA ILE A 575 -8.59 -2.80 11.20
C ILE A 575 -9.10 -2.42 9.81
N GLY A 576 -10.42 -2.46 9.61
CA GLY A 576 -11.11 -2.00 8.42
C GLY A 576 -12.03 -0.83 8.76
N ILE A 577 -11.96 0.25 7.96
CA ILE A 577 -12.77 1.45 8.14
C ILE A 577 -13.59 1.69 6.87
N SER A 578 -14.91 1.69 7.00
CA SER A 578 -15.86 1.98 5.93
C SER A 578 -16.62 3.27 6.20
N ALA A 579 -16.78 4.12 5.19
CA ALA A 579 -17.63 5.30 5.26
C ALA A 579 -19.11 4.89 5.08
N MET A 580 -20.03 5.51 5.82
CA MET A 580 -21.44 5.13 5.86
C MET A 580 -22.39 6.27 5.55
N GLN A 581 -23.39 5.98 4.72
CA GLN A 581 -24.52 6.87 4.43
C GLN A 581 -25.82 6.06 4.50
N GLY A 582 -26.54 6.14 5.62
CA GLY A 582 -27.71 5.30 5.89
C GLY A 582 -27.34 3.81 5.91
N ALA A 583 -27.87 3.03 4.96
CA ALA A 583 -27.56 1.60 4.82
C ALA A 583 -26.38 1.30 3.87
N ASN A 584 -25.93 2.29 3.10
CA ASN A 584 -24.85 2.12 2.12
C ASN A 584 -23.49 2.32 2.78
N GLN A 585 -22.52 1.49 2.39
CA GLN A 585 -21.16 1.52 2.92
C GLN A 585 -20.13 1.52 1.80
N SER A 586 -19.02 2.21 2.01
CA SER A 586 -17.85 2.11 1.13
C SER A 586 -17.15 0.76 1.30
N THR A 587 -16.31 0.40 0.32
CA THR A 587 -15.27 -0.62 0.55
C THR A 587 -14.41 -0.22 1.76
N PRO A 588 -14.01 -1.16 2.63
CA PRO A 588 -13.23 -0.84 3.82
C PRO A 588 -11.78 -0.49 3.45
N ALA A 589 -11.27 0.61 3.99
CA ALA A 589 -9.85 0.88 4.01
C ALA A 589 -9.22 0.09 5.17
N THR A 590 -8.21 -0.73 4.87
CA THR A 590 -7.63 -1.65 5.87
C THR A 590 -6.21 -1.25 6.28
N MET A 591 -5.90 -1.38 7.57
CA MET A 591 -4.54 -1.30 8.10
C MET A 591 -4.30 -2.38 9.15
N ASN A 592 -3.03 -2.70 9.40
CA ASN A 592 -2.64 -3.48 10.56
C ASN A 592 -1.95 -2.57 11.58
N ALA A 593 -2.34 -2.70 12.84
CA ALA A 593 -1.70 -2.00 13.94
C ALA A 593 -1.47 -2.95 15.11
N ARG A 594 -0.30 -2.82 15.75
CA ARG A 594 0.08 -3.63 16.89
C ARG A 594 0.09 -2.81 18.17
N THR A 595 -0.63 -3.27 19.18
CA THR A 595 -0.62 -2.67 20.53
C THR A 595 0.78 -2.72 21.13
N GLY A 596 1.06 -1.83 22.08
CA GLY A 596 2.28 -1.84 22.86
C GLY A 596 2.40 -3.09 23.73
N LEU A 597 3.60 -3.34 24.25
CA LEU A 597 3.79 -4.32 25.33
C LEU A 597 3.32 -3.70 26.64
N ASP A 598 2.71 -4.52 27.49
CA ASP A 598 2.31 -4.10 28.83
C ASP A 598 3.50 -3.98 29.78
N VAL A 599 3.29 -3.17 30.81
CA VAL A 599 4.31 -2.80 31.79
C VAL A 599 4.30 -3.84 32.91
N PRO A 600 5.46 -4.31 33.39
CA PRO A 600 5.52 -5.15 34.59
C PRO A 600 4.94 -4.39 35.79
N LEU A 601 3.87 -4.91 36.39
CA LEU A 601 3.24 -4.33 37.58
C LEU A 601 3.91 -4.83 38.87
N ASP A 602 3.60 -4.21 40.01
CA ASP A 602 4.01 -4.67 41.34
C ASP A 602 5.53 -4.87 41.54
N LEU A 603 6.34 -4.01 40.92
CA LEU A 603 7.79 -4.01 41.11
C LEU A 603 8.12 -3.70 42.58
N THR A 604 8.74 -4.65 43.26
CA THR A 604 9.09 -4.55 44.69
C THR A 604 10.49 -5.09 44.98
N VAL A 605 11.12 -4.54 46.02
CA VAL A 605 12.41 -5.03 46.55
C VAL A 605 12.12 -6.07 47.63
N THR A 606 12.67 -7.28 47.46
CA THR A 606 12.46 -8.40 48.40
C THR A 606 13.62 -8.58 49.38
N ALA A 607 14.85 -8.28 48.96
CA ALA A 607 16.03 -8.34 49.80
C ALA A 607 17.08 -7.33 49.32
N SER A 608 17.85 -6.77 50.24
CA SER A 608 18.98 -5.88 49.95
C SER A 608 20.15 -6.22 50.88
N THR A 609 21.33 -6.45 50.31
CA THR A 609 22.61 -6.63 51.01
C THR A 609 23.52 -5.43 50.72
N ASP A 610 24.75 -5.44 51.22
CA ASP A 610 25.73 -4.40 50.93
C ASP A 610 26.13 -4.29 49.45
N ASN A 611 25.93 -5.34 48.65
CA ASN A 611 26.33 -5.35 47.24
C ASN A 611 25.30 -5.98 46.29
N THR A 612 24.11 -6.36 46.80
CA THR A 612 23.04 -6.93 45.98
C THR A 612 21.67 -6.38 46.31
N ILE A 613 20.80 -6.30 45.31
CA ILE A 613 19.38 -5.96 45.46
C ILE A 613 18.57 -7.01 44.70
N THR A 614 17.62 -7.65 45.38
CA THR A 614 16.72 -8.64 44.77
C THR A 614 15.34 -8.05 44.54
N LEU A 615 14.85 -8.21 43.31
CA LEU A 615 13.62 -7.61 42.80
C LEU A 615 12.61 -8.70 42.44
N VAL A 616 11.33 -8.37 42.57
CA VAL A 616 10.23 -9.17 42.02
C VAL A 616 9.18 -8.25 41.39
N TRP A 617 8.55 -8.70 40.31
CA TRP A 617 7.47 -8.01 39.61
C TRP A 617 6.38 -8.99 39.13
N GLY A 618 5.26 -8.45 38.65
CA GLY A 618 4.16 -9.19 38.05
C GLY A 618 4.43 -9.62 36.61
N VAL A 619 3.87 -10.77 36.22
CA VAL A 619 3.95 -11.30 34.85
C VAL A 619 3.23 -10.36 33.88
N VAL A 620 3.82 -10.14 32.70
CA VAL A 620 3.17 -9.38 31.63
C VAL A 620 2.27 -10.30 30.81
N SER A 621 1.10 -9.82 30.42
CA SER A 621 0.10 -10.53 29.62
C SER A 621 0.51 -10.66 28.16
N GLY A 622 1.27 -9.68 27.63
CA GLY A 622 1.74 -9.71 26.27
C GLY A 622 2.88 -10.72 26.04
N PRO A 623 2.98 -11.33 24.85
CA PRO A 623 4.11 -12.20 24.51
C PRO A 623 5.43 -11.41 24.46
N ILE A 624 6.40 -11.77 25.29
CA ILE A 624 7.73 -11.14 25.37
C ILE A 624 8.86 -12.17 25.24
N ASP A 625 10.06 -11.71 24.89
CA ASP A 625 11.24 -12.57 24.79
C ASP A 625 11.95 -12.66 26.15
N HIS A 626 12.13 -11.52 26.83
CA HIS A 626 12.78 -11.38 28.13
C HIS A 626 12.45 -10.01 28.75
N TYR A 627 12.74 -9.86 30.04
CA TYR A 627 12.73 -8.56 30.72
C TYR A 627 14.09 -7.86 30.60
N LYS A 628 14.08 -6.54 30.44
CA LYS A 628 15.27 -5.68 30.50
C LYS A 628 15.26 -4.94 31.83
N VAL A 629 16.31 -5.11 32.62
CA VAL A 629 16.49 -4.42 33.89
C VAL A 629 17.63 -3.43 33.75
N THR A 630 17.41 -2.18 34.11
CA THR A 630 18.44 -1.15 34.13
C THR A 630 18.49 -0.52 35.49
N TYR A 631 19.67 -0.36 36.06
CA TYR A 631 19.83 0.32 37.33
C TYR A 631 20.88 1.42 37.21
N THR A 632 20.55 2.54 37.82
CA THR A 632 21.36 3.77 37.77
C THR A 632 21.72 4.15 39.19
N SER A 633 23.02 4.23 39.48
CA SER A 633 23.51 4.73 40.75
C SER A 633 23.23 6.23 40.90
N SER A 634 23.22 6.73 42.14
CA SER A 634 23.18 8.17 42.44
C SER A 634 24.31 8.99 41.78
N SER A 635 25.42 8.35 41.40
CA SER A 635 26.51 8.94 40.61
C SER A 635 26.21 9.06 39.10
N GLY A 636 25.04 8.58 38.65
CA GLY A 636 24.58 8.62 37.27
C GLY A 636 25.09 7.47 36.40
N THR A 637 25.76 6.46 36.97
CA THR A 637 26.27 5.32 36.21
C THR A 637 25.13 4.36 35.95
N THR A 638 24.72 4.25 34.69
CA THR A 638 23.65 3.35 34.25
C THR A 638 24.25 2.03 33.78
N THR A 639 23.70 0.92 34.27
CA THR A 639 24.09 -0.42 33.85
C THR A 639 22.85 -1.20 33.43
N GLU A 640 23.00 -1.99 32.37
CA GLU A 640 21.90 -2.76 31.80
C GLU A 640 22.19 -4.25 31.99
N VAL A 641 21.22 -4.97 32.54
CA VAL A 641 21.25 -6.42 32.68
C VAL A 641 20.12 -6.98 31.83
N THR A 642 20.46 -7.92 30.96
CA THR A 642 19.44 -8.74 30.29
C THR A 642 18.84 -9.63 31.37
N GLY A 643 17.59 -9.33 31.72
CA GLY A 643 16.88 -10.01 32.79
C GLY A 643 16.42 -11.41 32.39
N PRO A 644 15.59 -12.02 33.24
CA PRO A 644 15.13 -13.38 33.03
C PRO A 644 14.25 -13.55 31.77
N GLN A 645 14.09 -14.81 31.33
CA GLN A 645 13.12 -15.16 30.28
C GLN A 645 11.68 -14.84 30.71
N SER A 646 10.74 -14.93 29.77
CA SER A 646 9.35 -14.48 29.92
C SER A 646 8.57 -15.07 31.10
N ASP A 647 8.98 -16.22 31.62
CA ASP A 647 8.36 -16.96 32.72
C ASP A 647 8.93 -16.62 34.12
N VAL A 648 10.03 -15.87 34.19
CA VAL A 648 10.72 -15.56 35.44
C VAL A 648 10.60 -14.08 35.76
N THR A 649 9.98 -13.74 36.90
CA THR A 649 9.70 -12.35 37.31
C THR A 649 10.53 -11.87 38.49
N THR A 650 11.68 -12.50 38.72
CA THR A 650 12.60 -12.14 39.80
C THR A 650 14.04 -12.07 39.28
N THR A 651 14.81 -11.10 39.78
CA THR A 651 16.24 -11.02 39.50
C THR A 651 17.00 -10.44 40.68
N THR A 652 18.25 -10.86 40.84
CA THR A 652 19.18 -10.29 41.80
C THR A 652 20.23 -9.48 41.05
N LEU A 653 20.33 -8.19 41.37
CA LEU A 653 21.38 -7.31 40.92
C LEU A 653 22.61 -7.55 41.80
N THR A 654 23.78 -7.72 41.19
CA THR A 654 25.06 -7.97 41.88
C THR A 654 26.07 -6.86 41.62
N ASP A 655 27.18 -6.88 42.35
CA ASP A 655 28.30 -5.95 42.18
C ASP A 655 27.91 -4.47 42.38
N LEU A 656 26.98 -4.22 43.29
CA LEU A 656 26.53 -2.87 43.65
C LEU A 656 27.43 -2.24 44.72
N GLU A 657 27.45 -0.91 44.76
CA GLU A 657 28.18 -0.13 45.76
C GLU A 657 27.41 -0.11 47.09
N PRO A 658 28.05 -0.37 48.24
CA PRO A 658 27.40 -0.35 49.56
C PRO A 658 26.84 1.02 49.98
N GLY A 659 25.61 0.99 50.51
CA GLY A 659 24.77 2.13 50.92
C GLY A 659 24.63 3.24 49.89
N THR A 660 24.53 2.84 48.63
CA THR A 660 24.24 3.71 47.49
C THR A 660 22.77 3.54 47.09
N GLU A 661 22.13 4.67 46.76
CA GLU A 661 20.79 4.69 46.16
C GLU A 661 20.87 4.32 44.67
N TYR A 662 20.00 3.40 44.26
CA TYR A 662 19.84 2.97 42.88
C TYR A 662 18.40 3.19 42.42
N THR A 663 18.25 3.93 41.32
CA THR A 663 17.00 3.97 40.57
C THR A 663 16.99 2.81 39.59
N ILE A 664 16.06 1.87 39.80
CA ILE A 664 15.97 0.63 39.06
C ILE A 664 14.73 0.68 38.18
N THR A 665 14.88 0.34 36.90
CA THR A 665 13.76 0.22 35.96
C THR A 665 13.68 -1.15 35.32
N VAL A 666 12.46 -1.67 35.20
CA VAL A 666 12.17 -2.98 34.58
C VAL A 666 11.21 -2.75 33.41
N ALA A 667 11.60 -3.17 32.21
CA ALA A 667 10.80 -3.08 31.00
C ALA A 667 10.71 -4.43 30.28
N ALA A 668 9.55 -4.73 29.71
CA ALA A 668 9.33 -5.95 28.94
C ALA A 668 9.82 -5.75 27.50
N ARG A 669 10.53 -6.75 26.92
CA ARG A 669 11.12 -6.63 25.58
C ARG A 669 10.72 -7.78 24.65
N ARG A 670 10.38 -7.44 23.40
CA ARG A 670 10.10 -8.39 22.32
C ARG A 670 10.71 -7.88 21.01
N GLY A 671 11.81 -8.50 20.57
CA GLY A 671 12.60 -8.06 19.43
C GLY A 671 13.09 -6.60 19.56
N ARG A 672 12.58 -5.72 18.68
CA ARG A 672 12.86 -4.27 18.71
C ARG A 672 11.86 -3.47 19.56
N GLN A 673 10.79 -4.08 20.07
CA GLN A 673 9.81 -3.39 20.91
C GLN A 673 10.15 -3.50 22.39
N GLN A 674 9.84 -2.43 23.13
CA GLN A 674 10.03 -2.32 24.57
C GLN A 674 8.79 -1.65 25.18
N SER A 675 8.30 -2.15 26.30
CA SER A 675 7.26 -1.49 27.10
C SER A 675 7.81 -0.19 27.71
N THR A 676 6.94 0.65 28.28
CA THR A 676 7.40 1.62 29.28
C THR A 676 7.95 0.86 30.49
N ALA A 677 8.90 1.46 31.21
CA ALA A 677 9.57 0.82 32.33
C ALA A 677 8.84 1.12 33.66
N ALA A 678 8.69 0.10 34.51
CA ALA A 678 8.34 0.30 35.91
C ALA A 678 9.60 0.72 36.68
N THR A 679 9.48 1.71 37.56
CA THR A 679 10.63 2.30 38.27
C THR A 679 10.46 2.15 39.78
N ILE A 680 11.54 1.80 40.47
CA ILE A 680 11.64 1.77 41.93
C ILE A 680 13.01 2.29 42.37
N ASP A 681 13.04 3.03 43.47
CA ASP A 681 14.29 3.42 44.13
C ASP A 681 14.60 2.44 45.27
N ALA A 682 15.84 1.97 45.32
CA ALA A 682 16.28 0.98 46.28
C ALA A 682 17.70 1.31 46.78
N PHE A 683 17.95 1.05 48.07
CA PHE A 683 19.24 1.27 48.70
C PHE A 683 19.94 -0.07 48.92
N THR A 684 21.22 -0.16 48.58
CA THR A 684 22.08 -1.23 49.09
C THR A 684 22.26 -1.07 50.60
N GLY A 685 22.43 -2.17 51.30
CA GLY A 685 22.71 -2.19 52.74
C GLY A 685 24.12 -1.70 53.09
N ILE A 686 24.44 -1.78 54.38
CA ILE A 686 25.73 -1.35 54.94
C ILE A 686 26.70 -2.53 54.89
N ARG A 687 27.96 -2.27 54.53
CA ARG A 687 29.10 -3.16 54.79
C ARG A 687 29.68 -2.85 56.17
N PRO A 688 29.38 -3.65 57.22
CA PRO A 688 29.84 -3.37 58.57
C PRO A 688 31.33 -3.69 58.74
N VAL A 689 31.87 -3.29 59.88
CA VAL A 689 33.18 -3.77 60.36
C VAL A 689 33.09 -5.28 60.55
N THR A 690 34.12 -6.02 60.12
CA THR A 690 34.16 -7.48 60.23
C THR A 690 35.11 -7.98 61.31
N HIS A 691 36.16 -7.22 61.64
CA HIS A 691 37.20 -7.62 62.57
C HIS A 691 37.68 -6.44 63.43
N LEU A 692 37.97 -6.72 64.70
CA LEU A 692 38.55 -5.78 65.66
C LEU A 692 39.97 -6.22 66.03
N TYR A 693 40.96 -5.35 65.83
CA TYR A 693 42.38 -5.61 66.08
C TYR A 693 42.81 -4.94 67.39
N LEU A 694 43.41 -5.70 68.30
CA LEU A 694 43.90 -5.20 69.59
C LEU A 694 45.44 -5.22 69.62
N SER A 695 46.06 -4.12 70.03
CA SER A 695 47.52 -3.96 70.16
C SER A 695 47.93 -3.16 71.40
N ASP A 696 49.24 -3.10 71.69
CA ASP A 696 49.83 -2.26 72.75
C ASP A 696 49.18 -2.45 74.14
N VAL A 697 48.94 -3.71 74.52
CA VAL A 697 48.25 -4.07 75.77
C VAL A 697 49.17 -3.84 76.98
N THR A 698 48.74 -2.98 77.89
CA THR A 698 49.40 -2.70 79.18
C THR A 698 48.60 -3.31 80.35
N TRP A 699 48.97 -2.95 81.58
CA TRP A 699 48.22 -3.33 82.78
C TRP A 699 46.91 -2.55 82.94
N ASP A 700 46.73 -1.43 82.22
CA ASP A 700 45.60 -0.51 82.38
C ASP A 700 45.00 0.01 81.05
N SER A 701 45.55 -0.38 79.91
CA SER A 701 45.10 0.10 78.61
C SER A 701 45.38 -0.87 77.46
N ALA A 702 44.67 -0.70 76.34
CA ALA A 702 44.91 -1.40 75.08
C ALA A 702 44.45 -0.54 73.89
N ALA A 703 45.14 -0.62 72.76
CA ALA A 703 44.73 0.05 71.53
C ALA A 703 43.81 -0.87 70.71
N ALA A 704 42.65 -0.37 70.30
CA ALA A 704 41.68 -1.06 69.44
C ALA A 704 41.61 -0.38 68.05
N ALA A 705 41.65 -1.15 66.97
CA ALA A 705 41.61 -0.66 65.60
C ALA A 705 40.71 -1.53 64.70
N TRP A 706 40.09 -0.94 63.68
CA TRP A 706 39.17 -1.62 62.76
C TRP A 706 39.18 -1.00 61.36
N SER A 707 38.65 -1.73 60.38
CA SER A 707 38.44 -1.22 59.01
C SER A 707 37.26 -0.25 58.94
N ALA A 708 37.34 0.78 58.11
CA ALA A 708 36.20 1.68 57.90
C ALA A 708 35.03 0.93 57.19
N PRO A 709 33.79 1.02 57.70
CA PRO A 709 32.60 0.48 57.03
C PRO A 709 32.27 1.30 55.78
N ALA A 710 31.45 0.73 54.90
CA ALA A 710 30.94 1.43 53.72
C ALA A 710 29.40 1.30 53.66
N PRO A 711 28.65 2.41 53.63
CA PRO A 711 29.12 3.78 53.72
C PRO A 711 29.77 4.10 55.08
N PRO A 712 30.44 5.26 55.24
CA PRO A 712 31.03 5.67 56.50
C PRO A 712 29.99 5.65 57.63
N ALA A 713 30.36 5.14 58.80
CA ALA A 713 29.48 5.15 59.96
C ALA A 713 29.17 6.58 60.39
N ASP A 714 28.02 6.79 61.03
CA ASP A 714 27.75 8.04 61.74
C ASP A 714 28.50 8.03 63.07
N LEU A 715 28.43 6.89 63.78
CA LEU A 715 29.13 6.66 65.03
C LEU A 715 29.43 5.17 65.26
N PHE A 716 30.44 4.92 66.09
CA PHE A 716 30.71 3.59 66.62
C PHE A 716 30.43 3.55 68.12
N ILE A 717 30.03 2.38 68.59
CA ILE A 717 29.93 2.09 70.02
C ILE A 717 30.98 1.03 70.34
N LEU A 718 32.01 1.44 71.11
CA LEU A 718 33.02 0.54 71.64
C LEU A 718 32.70 0.24 73.10
N SER A 719 32.41 -1.01 73.43
CA SER A 719 32.22 -1.46 74.81
C SER A 719 33.28 -2.48 75.19
N TYR A 720 33.67 -2.49 76.45
CA TYR A 720 34.55 -3.52 76.99
C TYR A 720 34.02 -3.96 78.34
N ALA A 721 34.03 -5.28 78.55
CA ALA A 721 33.52 -5.92 79.75
C ALA A 721 34.54 -6.94 80.25
N SER A 722 34.88 -6.88 81.54
CA SER A 722 35.63 -7.94 82.20
C SER A 722 34.85 -9.25 82.13
N ALA A 723 35.52 -10.41 82.10
CA ALA A 723 34.90 -11.73 82.05
C ALA A 723 33.86 -11.96 83.17
N ASP A 724 34.10 -11.38 84.35
CA ASP A 724 33.23 -11.50 85.52
C ASP A 724 32.09 -10.45 85.53
N GLY A 725 32.03 -9.59 84.52
CA GLY A 725 31.03 -8.51 84.36
C GLY A 725 31.14 -7.38 85.38
N THR A 726 32.17 -7.35 86.21
CA THR A 726 32.36 -6.36 87.28
C THR A 726 32.84 -5.00 86.78
N ASP A 727 33.64 -4.98 85.72
CA ASP A 727 34.12 -3.77 85.07
C ASP A 727 33.61 -3.72 83.63
N THR A 728 32.60 -2.87 83.40
CA THR A 728 32.00 -2.67 82.09
C THR A 728 31.98 -1.19 81.76
N SER A 729 32.44 -0.85 80.57
CA SER A 729 32.45 0.53 80.10
C SER A 729 32.07 0.60 78.63
N LYS A 730 31.47 1.72 78.24
CA LYS A 730 30.97 1.98 76.89
C LYS A 730 31.37 3.37 76.46
N VAL A 731 31.96 3.47 75.27
CA VAL A 731 32.43 4.72 74.68
C VAL A 731 31.82 4.86 73.29
N THR A 732 31.15 5.98 73.06
CA THR A 732 30.68 6.38 71.73
C THR A 732 31.81 7.11 71.02
N LEU A 733 32.11 6.69 69.79
CA LEU A 733 33.18 7.22 68.96
C LEU A 733 32.58 7.81 67.68
N GLU A 734 33.23 8.84 67.14
CA GLU A 734 32.84 9.41 65.85
C GLU A 734 33.04 8.38 64.72
N GLY A 735 32.15 8.39 63.73
CA GLY A 735 32.17 7.42 62.63
C GLY A 735 33.36 7.53 61.67
N SER A 736 34.16 8.60 61.77
CA SER A 736 35.44 8.75 61.05
C SER A 736 36.60 7.99 61.70
N ARG A 737 36.41 7.52 62.94
CA ARG A 737 37.48 6.94 63.75
C ARG A 737 37.65 5.45 63.42
N THR A 738 38.87 5.05 63.11
CA THR A 738 39.25 3.65 62.84
C THR A 738 40.16 3.05 63.92
N ARG A 739 40.46 3.84 64.97
CA ARG A 739 41.27 3.43 66.12
C ARG A 739 40.89 4.19 67.39
N SER A 740 40.89 3.51 68.53
CA SER A 740 40.65 4.10 69.84
C SER A 740 41.53 3.46 70.91
N LEU A 741 41.82 4.20 71.97
CA LEU A 741 42.54 3.69 73.14
C LEU A 741 41.51 3.32 74.21
N VAL A 742 41.52 2.07 74.63
CA VAL A 742 40.78 1.56 75.79
C VAL A 742 41.66 1.81 77.01
N GLN A 743 41.17 2.54 78.01
CA GLN A 743 41.92 2.92 79.21
C GLN A 743 41.10 2.64 80.47
N GLY A 744 41.77 2.53 81.61
CA GLY A 744 41.12 2.28 82.90
C GLY A 744 40.83 0.80 83.15
N LEU A 745 41.53 -0.09 82.44
CA LEU A 745 41.41 -1.52 82.64
C LEU A 745 42.07 -1.94 83.96
N LEU A 746 41.54 -2.99 84.58
CA LEU A 746 42.14 -3.62 85.75
C LEU A 746 43.30 -4.51 85.33
N PRO A 747 44.40 -4.57 86.10
CA PRO A 747 45.56 -5.39 85.78
C PRO A 747 45.24 -6.89 85.92
N ALA A 748 45.96 -7.73 85.17
CA ALA A 748 45.80 -9.19 85.15
C ALA A 748 44.34 -9.69 84.97
N THR A 749 43.53 -8.95 84.21
CA THR A 749 42.09 -9.20 84.06
C THR A 749 41.73 -9.52 82.60
N HIS A 750 40.82 -10.47 82.39
CA HIS A 750 40.32 -10.84 81.06
C HIS A 750 39.14 -9.95 80.66
N TYR A 751 39.18 -9.38 79.47
CA TYR A 751 38.16 -8.50 78.91
C TYR A 751 37.68 -9.01 77.54
N THR A 752 36.42 -8.74 77.23
CA THR A 752 35.87 -8.81 75.88
C THR A 752 35.61 -7.39 75.39
N VAL A 753 36.20 -7.01 74.27
CA VAL A 753 36.00 -5.70 73.62
C VAL A 753 35.08 -5.89 72.41
N SER A 754 33.96 -5.18 72.39
CA SER A 754 32.92 -5.25 71.38
C SER A 754 32.77 -3.92 70.65
N LEU A 755 32.63 -3.95 69.32
CA LEU A 755 32.39 -2.77 68.49
C LEU A 755 31.09 -2.92 67.70
N ILE A 756 30.20 -1.93 67.78
CA ILE A 756 28.97 -1.83 66.99
C ILE A 756 29.06 -0.61 66.07
N THR A 757 28.65 -0.80 64.82
CA THR A 757 28.56 0.27 63.80
C THR A 757 27.13 0.78 63.71
N ILE A 758 26.95 2.11 63.75
CA ILE A 758 25.65 2.75 63.56
C ILE A 758 25.71 3.71 62.36
N GLN A 759 24.74 3.60 61.47
CA GLN A 759 24.55 4.47 60.32
C GLN A 759 23.06 4.62 60.03
N GLY A 760 22.55 5.85 60.15
CA GLY A 760 21.12 6.12 60.16
C GLY A 760 20.40 5.32 61.25
N ASP A 761 19.31 4.63 60.87
CA ASP A 761 18.55 3.74 61.74
C ASP A 761 19.09 2.31 61.78
N ALA A 762 20.10 1.99 60.97
CA ALA A 762 20.66 0.65 60.86
C ALA A 762 21.84 0.45 61.82
N THR A 763 21.84 -0.69 62.51
CA THR A 763 22.85 -1.09 63.49
C THR A 763 23.46 -2.42 63.08
N SER A 764 24.79 -2.53 63.10
CA SER A 764 25.48 -3.79 62.81
C SER A 764 25.40 -4.76 63.98
N GLU A 765 25.59 -6.05 63.71
CA GLU A 765 25.94 -7.01 64.76
C GLU A 765 27.27 -6.61 65.45
N PRO A 766 27.45 -6.91 66.76
CA PRO A 766 28.67 -6.58 67.48
C PRO A 766 29.86 -7.44 67.03
N VAL A 767 31.02 -6.79 66.84
CA VAL A 767 32.29 -7.46 66.56
C VAL A 767 33.12 -7.55 67.83
N ASP A 768 33.39 -8.77 68.30
CA ASP A 768 34.06 -9.03 69.57
C ASP A 768 35.53 -9.44 69.39
N ALA A 769 36.39 -8.99 70.30
CA ALA A 769 37.78 -9.44 70.43
C ALA A 769 38.18 -9.65 71.91
N PRO A 770 38.78 -10.80 72.27
CA PRO A 770 39.25 -11.05 73.63
C PRO A 770 40.57 -10.32 73.93
N LEU A 771 40.72 -9.86 75.17
CA LEU A 771 41.87 -9.09 75.67
C LEU A 771 42.25 -9.58 77.08
N THR A 772 43.54 -9.64 77.41
CA THR A 772 43.99 -9.88 78.79
C THR A 772 45.08 -8.87 79.15
N THR A 773 44.86 -8.09 80.21
CA THR A 773 45.80 -7.03 80.64
C THR A 773 47.02 -7.59 81.36
N GLY A 774 48.12 -6.83 81.35
CA GLY A 774 49.36 -7.17 82.06
C GLY A 774 49.30 -6.92 83.57
N MET A 775 50.36 -7.29 84.29
CA MET A 775 50.52 -7.01 85.72
C MET A 775 51.01 -5.58 85.96
N ASP A 776 50.48 -4.91 86.99
CA ASP A 776 50.93 -3.57 87.36
C ASP A 776 52.30 -3.60 88.07
N PRO A 777 53.17 -2.60 87.81
CA PRO A 777 54.48 -2.54 88.47
C PRO A 777 54.37 -2.06 89.92
N PRO A 778 55.35 -2.39 90.78
CA PRO A 778 55.48 -1.80 92.11
C PRO A 778 55.54 -0.26 92.04
N LYS A 779 54.92 0.44 92.99
CA LYS A 779 54.80 1.92 92.97
C LYS A 779 55.58 2.57 94.13
N GLU A 780 55.91 3.85 93.98
CA GLU A 780 56.52 4.70 95.03
C GLU A 780 57.76 4.10 95.72
N ILE A 781 58.79 3.76 94.94
CA ILE A 781 60.08 3.30 95.50
C ILE A 781 60.77 4.45 96.24
N THR A 782 61.06 4.24 97.52
CA THR A 782 61.68 5.21 98.43
C THR A 782 62.90 4.60 99.12
N MET A 783 63.89 5.44 99.41
CA MET A 783 65.16 5.04 100.03
C MET A 783 65.29 5.69 101.41
N SER A 784 65.66 4.90 102.42
CA SER A 784 65.82 5.34 103.81
C SER A 784 67.01 4.62 104.47
N LEU A 785 67.49 5.17 105.60
CA LEU A 785 68.56 4.58 106.42
C LEU A 785 69.82 4.24 105.60
N VAL A 786 70.30 5.20 104.82
CA VAL A 786 71.52 5.06 104.01
C VAL A 786 72.74 5.15 104.91
N THR A 787 73.52 4.07 104.97
CA THR A 787 74.79 3.98 105.68
C THR A 787 75.94 3.75 104.70
N GLU A 788 77.16 3.53 105.21
CA GLU A 788 78.34 3.26 104.38
C GLU A 788 78.26 1.90 103.67
N ASP A 789 77.49 0.95 104.19
CA ASP A 789 77.41 -0.42 103.67
C ASP A 789 75.99 -0.96 103.45
N SER A 790 74.94 -0.15 103.71
CA SER A 790 73.57 -0.58 103.54
C SER A 790 72.57 0.54 103.21
N VAL A 791 71.46 0.17 102.57
CA VAL A 791 70.31 1.04 102.27
C VAL A 791 69.01 0.28 102.45
N THR A 792 67.98 0.92 103.02
CA THR A 792 66.64 0.33 103.12
C THR A 792 65.72 0.90 102.04
N ILE A 793 65.19 0.02 101.20
CA ILE A 793 64.27 0.33 100.09
C ILE A 793 62.84 0.00 100.52
N SER A 794 61.86 0.86 100.24
CA SER A 794 60.43 0.61 100.47
C SER A 794 59.57 0.95 99.25
N TRP A 795 58.46 0.23 99.04
CA TRP A 795 57.55 0.39 97.88
C TRP A 795 56.10 0.02 98.21
N ILE A 796 55.17 0.40 97.33
CA ILE A 796 53.76 0.01 97.36
C ILE A 796 53.53 -1.25 96.52
N LYS A 797 52.81 -2.21 97.10
CA LYS A 797 52.48 -3.51 96.49
C LYS A 797 51.57 -3.37 95.26
N PRO A 798 51.84 -4.10 94.14
CA PRO A 798 50.94 -4.22 92.99
C PRO A 798 49.53 -4.70 93.34
N LEU A 799 48.54 -4.29 92.54
CA LEU A 799 47.15 -4.73 92.65
C LEU A 799 46.94 -6.14 92.08
N ALA A 800 47.62 -6.46 90.97
CA ALA A 800 47.63 -7.80 90.42
C ALA A 800 48.23 -8.78 91.43
N PRO A 801 47.72 -10.02 91.54
CA PRO A 801 48.43 -11.06 92.26
C PRO A 801 49.79 -11.30 91.58
N PHE A 802 50.81 -11.70 92.34
CA PHE A 802 52.12 -12.08 91.84
C PHE A 802 52.80 -12.98 92.88
N ASP A 803 53.80 -13.74 92.45
CA ASP A 803 54.44 -14.76 93.29
C ASP A 803 55.49 -14.15 94.21
N TYR A 804 56.41 -13.34 93.65
CA TYR A 804 57.52 -12.71 94.36
C TYR A 804 57.99 -11.42 93.66
N TYR A 805 58.73 -10.57 94.37
CA TYR A 805 59.48 -9.48 93.75
C TYR A 805 60.90 -9.91 93.40
N LYS A 806 61.40 -9.44 92.28
CA LYS A 806 62.80 -9.56 91.87
C LYS A 806 63.42 -8.17 91.91
N MET A 807 64.32 -7.97 92.87
CA MET A 807 65.11 -6.74 92.99
C MET A 807 66.48 -6.97 92.38
N SER A 808 66.81 -6.20 91.35
CA SER A 808 68.15 -6.17 90.75
C SER A 808 68.83 -4.86 91.10
N TYR A 809 70.09 -4.91 91.53
CA TYR A 809 70.88 -3.73 91.83
C TYR A 809 72.26 -3.83 91.19
N GLN A 810 72.79 -2.70 90.75
CA GLN A 810 74.13 -2.62 90.14
C GLN A 810 74.80 -1.31 90.52
N SER A 811 76.12 -1.32 90.70
CA SER A 811 76.93 -0.10 90.74
C SER A 811 77.52 0.20 89.37
N ALA A 812 77.95 1.44 89.13
CA ALA A 812 78.50 1.89 87.84
C ALA A 812 79.72 1.09 87.33
N ARG A 813 80.34 0.24 88.16
CA ARG A 813 81.48 -0.62 87.82
C ARG A 813 81.26 -2.10 88.16
N GLY A 814 80.08 -2.47 88.65
CA GLY A 814 79.76 -3.81 89.16
C GLY A 814 78.92 -4.67 88.21
N ARG A 815 78.76 -5.95 88.56
CA ARG A 815 77.78 -6.85 87.92
C ARG A 815 76.38 -6.53 88.48
N VAL A 816 75.33 -6.76 87.68
CA VAL A 816 73.95 -6.79 88.18
C VAL A 816 73.80 -7.97 89.12
N ASP A 817 73.59 -7.68 90.39
CA ASP A 817 73.14 -8.65 91.37
C ASP A 817 71.62 -8.64 91.44
N SER A 818 71.01 -9.78 91.75
CA SER A 818 69.56 -9.92 91.85
C SER A 818 69.19 -10.75 93.05
N LEU A 819 68.16 -10.31 93.76
CA LEU A 819 67.60 -11.00 94.92
C LEU A 819 66.09 -11.17 94.75
N VAL A 820 65.58 -12.24 95.33
CA VAL A 820 64.15 -12.56 95.37
C VAL A 820 63.62 -12.14 96.73
N ILE A 821 62.52 -11.38 96.73
CA ILE A 821 61.82 -10.90 97.91
C ILE A 821 60.41 -11.47 97.87
N ASP A 822 59.95 -12.03 98.98
CA ASP A 822 58.58 -12.54 99.08
C ASP A 822 57.55 -11.42 98.84
N SER A 823 56.38 -11.82 98.31
CA SER A 823 55.35 -10.88 97.83
C SER A 823 54.59 -10.14 98.94
N ASP A 824 54.74 -10.53 100.20
CA ASP A 824 54.19 -9.87 101.38
C ASP A 824 55.08 -8.75 101.92
N VAL A 825 56.35 -8.69 101.48
CA VAL A 825 57.33 -7.70 101.91
C VAL A 825 57.20 -6.41 101.12
N THR A 826 57.20 -5.26 101.82
CA THR A 826 57.14 -3.92 101.22
C THR A 826 58.35 -3.05 101.53
N ASN A 827 59.31 -3.57 102.30
CA ASN A 827 60.60 -2.93 102.55
C ASN A 827 61.73 -3.97 102.66
N TYR A 828 62.93 -3.62 102.22
CA TYR A 828 64.08 -4.50 102.25
C TYR A 828 65.38 -3.74 102.49
N THR A 829 66.23 -4.22 103.39
CA THR A 829 67.55 -3.62 103.66
C THR A 829 68.62 -4.34 102.85
N LEU A 830 69.09 -3.66 101.81
CA LEU A 830 70.23 -4.10 101.01
C LEU A 830 71.52 -3.79 101.77
N SER A 831 72.34 -4.81 102.02
CA SER A 831 73.57 -4.72 102.83
C SER A 831 74.79 -5.19 102.03
N SER A 832 75.99 -5.07 102.61
CA SER A 832 77.27 -5.40 101.97
C SER A 832 77.59 -4.50 100.76
N LEU A 833 77.16 -3.24 100.82
CA LEU A 833 77.47 -2.23 99.82
C LEU A 833 78.83 -1.58 100.12
N PHE A 834 79.47 -1.07 99.08
CA PHE A 834 80.70 -0.29 99.23
C PHE A 834 80.41 1.16 99.62
N PRO A 835 81.19 1.78 100.53
CA PRO A 835 81.07 3.19 100.88
C PRO A 835 81.24 4.12 99.68
N ALA A 836 80.59 5.28 99.74
CA ALA A 836 80.64 6.33 98.71
C ALA A 836 80.45 5.83 97.26
N THR A 837 79.52 4.89 97.06
CA THR A 837 79.24 4.23 95.77
C THR A 837 77.77 4.39 95.37
N GLU A 838 77.49 4.73 94.12
CA GLU A 838 76.13 4.81 93.56
C GLU A 838 75.63 3.43 93.12
N TYR A 839 74.40 3.09 93.51
CA TYR A 839 73.69 1.89 93.10
C TYR A 839 72.38 2.25 92.39
N GLU A 840 72.19 1.68 91.20
CA GLU A 840 70.91 1.67 90.49
C GLU A 840 70.13 0.42 90.90
N ILE A 841 68.94 0.62 91.45
CA ILE A 841 68.09 -0.43 92.01
C ILE A 841 66.80 -0.48 91.18
N SER A 842 66.43 -1.68 90.74
CA SER A 842 65.24 -1.97 89.94
C SER A 842 64.46 -3.11 90.57
N LEU A 843 63.14 -2.95 90.67
CA LEU A 843 62.20 -3.85 91.30
C LEU A 843 61.11 -4.24 90.28
N THR A 844 60.89 -5.55 90.15
CA THR A 844 59.88 -6.14 89.26
C THR A 844 59.01 -7.11 90.06
N ALA A 845 57.71 -7.15 89.77
CA ALA A 845 56.81 -8.19 90.29
C ALA A 845 56.74 -9.33 89.28
N VAL A 846 56.85 -10.58 89.75
CA VAL A 846 56.96 -11.77 88.89
C VAL A 846 55.84 -12.74 89.23
N MET A 847 55.12 -13.22 88.21
CA MET A 847 54.12 -14.29 88.32
C MET A 847 54.41 -15.34 87.24
N GLY A 848 54.80 -16.55 87.64
CA GLY A 848 55.22 -17.60 86.73
C GLY A 848 56.35 -17.14 85.79
N SER A 849 56.06 -17.03 84.49
CA SER A 849 57.00 -16.55 83.46
C SER A 849 56.79 -15.09 83.05
N GLN A 850 55.82 -14.39 83.65
CA GLN A 850 55.53 -12.99 83.35
C GLN A 850 56.21 -12.08 84.37
N GLU A 851 56.80 -10.98 83.90
CA GLU A 851 57.37 -9.92 84.75
C GLU A 851 56.59 -8.62 84.50
N SER A 852 56.29 -7.87 85.56
CA SER A 852 55.76 -6.51 85.43
C SER A 852 56.81 -5.59 84.79
N LYS A 853 56.40 -4.37 84.41
CA LYS A 853 57.38 -3.33 84.10
C LYS A 853 58.30 -3.10 85.31
N ALA A 854 59.58 -2.83 85.06
CA ALA A 854 60.55 -2.52 86.11
C ALA A 854 60.32 -1.11 86.68
N ALA A 855 60.25 -1.02 88.00
CA ALA A 855 60.28 0.23 88.75
C ALA A 855 61.65 0.39 89.40
N GLY A 856 62.37 1.49 89.16
CA GLY A 856 63.73 1.65 89.68
C GLY A 856 64.11 3.08 90.06
N THR A 857 65.19 3.22 90.81
CA THR A 857 65.78 4.49 91.26
C THR A 857 67.26 4.30 91.63
N ALA A 858 68.02 5.38 91.81
CA ALA A 858 69.45 5.35 92.16
C ALA A 858 69.74 5.98 93.53
N VAL A 859 70.74 5.47 94.26
CA VAL A 859 71.13 5.95 95.59
C VAL A 859 72.63 5.84 95.84
N PHE A 860 73.23 6.82 96.55
CA PHE A 860 74.63 6.79 96.99
C PHE A 860 74.74 6.28 98.44
N THR A 861 75.64 5.35 98.72
CA THR A 861 76.01 4.98 100.11
C THR A 861 76.79 6.10 100.81
N ALA A 862 76.76 6.12 102.14
CA ALA A 862 77.49 7.10 102.94
C ALA A 862 79.01 6.89 102.85
N MET A 863 79.78 7.91 103.25
CA MET A 863 81.24 7.90 103.23
C MET A 863 81.83 7.59 104.60
N ASP A 864 82.89 6.79 104.63
CA ASP A 864 83.64 6.44 105.84
C ASP A 864 84.62 7.56 106.28
N MET A 865 84.91 7.65 107.58
CA MET A 865 85.65 8.78 108.18
C MET A 865 87.17 8.54 108.38
N PRO A 866 88.02 9.58 108.31
CA PRO A 866 89.47 9.46 108.58
C PRO A 866 89.77 9.02 110.02
N ALA A 867 90.81 8.23 110.27
CA ALA A 867 91.11 7.68 111.60
C ALA A 867 92.40 8.28 112.24
N GLU A 868 92.53 8.18 113.56
CA GLU A 868 93.77 8.49 114.33
C GLU A 868 94.38 9.90 114.14
N LEU A 869 93.56 10.96 114.08
CA LEU A 869 94.07 12.33 114.02
C LEU A 869 94.86 12.72 115.30
N THR A 870 96.15 13.02 115.13
CA THR A 870 97.07 13.38 116.23
C THR A 870 97.92 14.61 115.91
N ALA A 871 98.30 15.38 116.94
CA ALA A 871 99.17 16.55 116.82
C ALA A 871 100.55 16.27 117.42
N LEU A 872 101.60 16.44 116.62
CA LEU A 872 103.00 16.10 116.90
C LEU A 872 103.91 17.33 116.69
N ASN A 873 105.16 17.29 117.19
CA ASN A 873 106.17 18.35 117.02
C ASN A 873 105.70 19.79 117.34
N ILE A 874 105.08 19.96 118.51
CA ILE A 874 104.48 21.25 118.91
C ILE A 874 105.57 22.25 119.34
N THR A 875 105.62 23.39 118.66
CA THR A 875 106.52 24.53 118.89
C THR A 875 105.73 25.74 119.40
N PRO A 876 106.36 26.86 119.79
CA PRO A 876 105.62 28.08 120.14
C PRO A 876 104.73 28.64 119.04
N GLN A 877 105.01 28.34 117.76
CA GLN A 877 104.29 28.91 116.60
C GLN A 877 103.79 27.87 115.57
N GLY A 878 103.84 26.57 115.87
CA GLY A 878 103.40 25.54 114.92
C GLY A 878 103.26 24.14 115.51
N ALA A 879 102.57 23.25 114.81
CA ALA A 879 102.38 21.83 115.16
C ALA A 879 102.13 21.00 113.89
N LEU A 880 102.56 19.74 113.86
CA LEU A 880 102.32 18.83 112.75
C LEU A 880 101.10 17.95 113.06
N LEU A 881 100.08 17.97 112.22
CA LEU A 881 98.94 17.06 112.31
C LEU A 881 99.21 15.81 111.48
N ARG A 882 98.73 14.64 111.93
CA ARG A 882 98.83 13.37 111.20
C ARG A 882 97.56 12.52 111.40
N TRP A 883 97.08 11.84 110.36
CA TRP A 883 95.90 10.96 110.37
C TRP A 883 96.05 9.78 109.39
N ASN A 884 95.20 8.76 109.55
CA ASN A 884 95.04 7.65 108.62
C ASN A 884 93.89 7.94 107.63
N PRO A 885 94.09 7.71 106.31
CA PRO A 885 93.06 7.93 105.31
C PRO A 885 91.90 6.91 105.44
N PRO A 886 90.65 7.28 105.05
CA PRO A 886 89.53 6.34 104.96
C PRO A 886 89.74 5.27 103.86
N MET A 887 88.94 4.20 103.89
CA MET A 887 88.91 3.15 102.86
C MET A 887 88.30 3.64 101.54
N SER A 888 87.35 4.57 101.57
CA SER A 888 86.86 5.17 100.32
C SER A 888 87.89 6.12 99.73
N ASP A 889 87.97 6.14 98.39
CA ASP A 889 88.74 7.17 97.69
C ASP A 889 88.13 8.55 97.99
N VAL A 890 88.96 9.48 98.45
CA VAL A 890 88.56 10.85 98.80
C VAL A 890 89.20 11.85 97.86
N ASP A 891 88.52 12.95 97.57
CA ASP A 891 89.03 14.04 96.73
C ASP A 891 89.98 14.95 97.52
N ASN A 892 89.61 15.25 98.78
CA ASN A 892 90.39 16.09 99.68
C ASN A 892 89.95 15.89 101.14
N TYR A 893 90.79 16.35 102.08
CA TYR A 893 90.44 16.49 103.48
C TYR A 893 90.22 17.96 103.85
N VAL A 894 89.29 18.23 104.74
CA VAL A 894 89.00 19.56 105.26
C VAL A 894 89.35 19.60 106.74
N LEU A 895 90.34 20.41 107.09
CA LEU A 895 90.76 20.70 108.45
C LEU A 895 90.13 22.00 108.93
N THR A 896 89.66 22.05 110.18
CA THR A 896 89.13 23.26 110.82
C THR A 896 89.75 23.46 112.19
N LEU A 897 90.27 24.66 112.45
CA LEU A 897 90.88 25.01 113.74
C LEU A 897 89.97 25.92 114.57
N THR A 898 89.78 25.59 115.84
CA THR A 898 88.80 26.30 116.71
C THR A 898 89.18 27.73 117.10
N HIS A 899 90.46 28.07 117.21
CA HIS A 899 90.87 29.42 117.65
C HIS A 899 90.88 30.46 116.51
N SER A 900 90.93 30.03 115.24
CA SER A 900 90.88 30.95 114.08
C SER A 900 89.67 30.75 113.16
N GLN A 901 88.90 29.67 113.32
CA GLN A 901 87.87 29.21 112.36
C GLN A 901 88.40 29.05 110.93
N ASP A 902 89.72 28.99 110.75
CA ASP A 902 90.31 28.76 109.43
C ASP A 902 90.04 27.33 108.99
N THR A 903 89.51 27.22 107.77
CA THR A 903 89.37 25.97 107.03
C THR A 903 90.61 25.80 106.15
N VAL A 904 91.29 24.66 106.28
CA VAL A 904 92.43 24.32 105.43
C VAL A 904 92.07 23.08 104.63
N LEU A 905 92.13 23.21 103.31
CA LEU A 905 91.97 22.07 102.41
C LEU A 905 93.32 21.34 102.28
N VAL A 906 93.30 20.03 102.44
CA VAL A 906 94.48 19.17 102.26
C VAL A 906 94.21 18.19 101.14
N GLU A 907 95.16 18.07 100.21
CA GLU A 907 95.10 17.12 99.10
C GLU A 907 94.96 15.68 99.60
N SER A 908 94.22 14.84 98.87
CA SER A 908 93.85 13.47 99.28
C SER A 908 95.02 12.51 99.48
N ASN A 909 96.18 12.79 98.88
CA ASN A 909 97.39 11.97 99.00
C ASN A 909 98.21 12.24 100.26
N ARG A 910 97.85 13.25 101.06
CA ARG A 910 98.60 13.64 102.26
C ARG A 910 97.99 13.01 103.51
N GLN A 911 98.86 12.55 104.39
CA GLN A 911 98.51 11.95 105.69
C GLN A 911 98.95 12.84 106.86
N ASP A 912 99.54 13.99 106.56
CA ASP A 912 100.01 14.97 107.52
C ASP A 912 99.86 16.40 107.01
N HIS A 913 99.78 17.36 107.93
CA HIS A 913 99.73 18.77 107.62
C HIS A 913 100.41 19.62 108.69
N GLN A 914 101.36 20.47 108.28
CA GLN A 914 102.09 21.36 109.19
C GLN A 914 101.31 22.66 109.42
N LEU A 915 100.88 22.89 110.65
CA LEU A 915 100.33 24.17 111.11
C LEU A 915 101.46 25.13 111.44
N ALA A 916 101.35 26.36 110.97
CA ALA A 916 102.27 27.47 111.21
C ALA A 916 101.52 28.72 111.70
N SER A 917 102.24 29.72 112.21
CA SER A 917 101.70 30.99 112.72
C SER A 917 100.73 30.84 113.91
N LEU A 918 100.87 29.77 114.69
CA LEU A 918 100.08 29.58 115.91
C LEU A 918 100.52 30.57 117.01
N ARG A 919 99.58 30.97 117.87
CA ARG A 919 99.89 31.86 119.01
C ARG A 919 100.59 31.05 120.11
N PRO A 920 101.66 31.56 120.75
CA PRO A 920 102.33 30.88 121.86
C PRO A 920 101.43 30.71 123.09
N SER A 921 101.55 29.58 123.79
CA SER A 921 100.77 29.24 125.00
C SER A 921 99.24 29.10 124.82
N THR A 922 98.76 28.80 123.61
CA THR A 922 97.33 28.70 123.27
C THR A 922 96.94 27.25 122.97
N THR A 923 95.76 26.81 123.44
CA THR A 923 95.17 25.49 123.14
C THR A 923 94.35 25.56 121.85
N TYR A 924 94.58 24.60 120.95
CA TYR A 924 93.90 24.45 119.66
C TYR A 924 93.18 23.10 119.59
N SER A 925 91.98 23.10 119.00
CA SER A 925 91.25 21.88 118.59
C SER A 925 91.17 21.87 117.07
N VAL A 926 91.41 20.71 116.47
CA VAL A 926 91.43 20.51 115.03
C VAL A 926 90.42 19.44 114.66
N ALA A 927 89.44 19.79 113.82
CA ALA A 927 88.48 18.84 113.25
C ALA A 927 88.85 18.53 111.79
N LEU A 928 88.78 17.26 111.39
CA LEU A 928 89.12 16.74 110.06
C LEU A 928 87.96 15.89 109.54
N TYR A 929 87.50 16.15 108.32
CA TYR A 929 86.62 15.23 107.57
C TYR A 929 87.06 15.15 106.11
N ALA A 930 86.67 14.09 105.41
CA ALA A 930 86.98 13.89 104.00
C ALA A 930 85.76 14.20 103.11
N THR A 931 86.02 14.51 101.85
CA THR A 931 84.97 14.80 100.85
C THR A 931 85.25 14.07 99.53
N LYS A 932 84.19 13.64 98.83
CA LYS A 932 84.22 13.08 97.47
C LYS A 932 82.95 13.50 96.74
N GLY A 933 83.07 14.39 95.75
CA GLY A 933 81.93 15.00 95.08
C GLY A 933 80.91 15.60 96.09
N PRO A 934 79.61 15.24 96.04
CA PRO A 934 78.60 15.74 96.98
C PRO A 934 78.62 15.05 98.36
N LEU A 935 79.45 14.02 98.55
CA LEU A 935 79.50 13.24 99.80
C LEU A 935 80.56 13.80 100.76
N THR A 936 80.21 13.89 102.04
CA THR A 936 81.10 14.29 103.13
C THR A 936 81.15 13.18 104.19
N SER A 937 82.35 12.80 104.65
CA SER A 937 82.49 11.84 105.75
C SER A 937 82.08 12.46 107.09
N GLY A 938 81.97 11.61 108.13
CA GLY A 938 81.97 12.09 109.52
C GLY A 938 83.27 12.85 109.88
N THR A 939 83.22 13.66 110.95
CA THR A 939 84.34 14.51 111.40
C THR A 939 85.08 13.93 112.61
N VAL A 940 86.41 13.91 112.57
CA VAL A 940 87.31 13.47 113.66
C VAL A 940 88.08 14.65 114.25
N ILE A 941 88.26 14.70 115.58
CA ILE A 941 88.78 15.88 116.30
C ILE A 941 89.99 15.53 117.18
N THR A 942 91.02 16.40 117.22
CA THR A 942 92.18 16.29 118.13
C THR A 942 92.54 17.63 118.79
N ASN A 943 93.16 17.63 119.98
CA ASN A 943 93.46 18.84 120.77
C ASN A 943 94.95 18.95 121.18
N PHE A 944 95.56 20.15 121.12
CA PHE A 944 96.95 20.38 121.56
C PHE A 944 97.25 21.83 122.02
N GLN A 945 98.36 22.10 122.74
CA GLN A 945 98.74 23.43 123.25
C GLN A 945 100.19 23.86 122.91
N THR A 946 100.40 25.09 122.42
CA THR A 946 101.73 25.63 121.97
C THR A 946 102.66 26.08 123.11
N ARG A 947 103.99 26.12 122.88
CA ARG A 947 105.04 26.43 123.91
C ARG A 947 105.35 27.95 124.07
N LYS A 948 106.13 28.39 125.09
CA LYS A 948 106.55 29.81 125.33
C LYS A 948 107.90 30.21 124.63
N PRO A 949 108.11 31.47 124.18
CA PRO A 949 109.39 31.94 123.58
C PRO A 949 110.47 32.35 124.62
N TRP A 950 111.78 32.23 124.29
CA TRP A 950 112.96 32.56 125.13
C TRP A 950 113.83 33.68 124.49
N ASP A 951 114.57 34.51 125.27
CA ASP A 951 115.54 35.52 124.77
C ASP A 951 117.03 35.08 124.90
N SER A 952 117.95 35.80 124.24
CA SER A 952 119.38 35.48 124.12
C SER A 952 120.25 35.68 125.38
N GLN A 953 119.66 36.00 126.54
CA GLN A 953 120.36 36.00 127.83
C GLN A 953 119.58 35.31 128.97
N GLY A 954 118.55 34.52 128.65
CA GLY A 954 118.04 33.49 129.55
C GLY A 954 117.38 34.01 130.83
N HIS A 955 116.73 35.17 130.81
CA HIS A 955 115.86 35.61 131.91
C HIS A 955 114.45 36.05 131.44
N GLN A 956 113.46 35.69 132.27
CA GLN A 956 112.03 35.80 132.00
C GLN A 956 111.53 37.23 132.26
N LEU A 957 111.17 37.97 131.21
CA LEU A 957 110.55 39.30 131.35
C LEU A 957 109.06 39.19 131.63
N ALA A 958 108.66 39.65 132.81
CA ALA A 958 107.27 39.89 133.19
C ALA A 958 106.98 41.39 133.15
N PHE A 959 105.87 41.78 132.51
CA PHE A 959 105.20 43.05 132.80
C PHE A 959 103.69 42.82 132.98
N TYR A 960 103.26 43.15 134.20
CA TYR A 960 101.92 43.52 134.66
C TYR A 960 101.28 44.58 133.73
N ALA A 961 99.98 44.88 133.68
CA ALA A 961 98.70 44.37 134.17
C ALA A 961 97.66 45.36 133.59
N TYR A 962 96.38 44.98 133.43
CA TYR A 962 95.20 45.76 133.81
C TYR A 962 93.93 45.06 133.33
N THR A 963 93.18 44.54 134.29
CA THR A 963 91.76 44.11 134.27
C THR A 963 90.85 45.35 134.35
N PRO A 964 89.55 45.32 133.96
CA PRO A 964 88.50 44.69 134.81
C PRO A 964 87.28 44.06 134.11
N HIS A 965 86.53 43.33 134.94
CA HIS A 965 85.22 42.68 134.78
C HIS A 965 84.03 43.59 134.42
N ILE A 966 82.92 42.97 133.96
CA ILE A 966 81.49 43.05 134.45
C ILE A 966 80.55 42.57 133.29
N LEU A 967 79.77 41.48 133.40
CA LEU A 967 78.42 41.26 133.99
C LEU A 967 77.22 41.73 133.10
N ASN A 968 76.41 40.74 132.67
CA ASN A 968 74.94 40.61 132.36
C ASN A 968 73.98 41.81 132.62
N PRO A 969 72.63 41.79 132.33
CA PRO A 969 71.73 41.14 131.34
C PRO A 969 70.62 42.10 130.74
N TYR A 970 69.67 41.55 129.95
CA TYR A 970 68.22 41.92 129.73
C TYR A 970 67.68 42.18 128.29
N LEU A 971 66.49 41.57 128.07
CA LEU A 971 65.44 41.59 127.02
C LEU A 971 64.97 42.98 126.47
N PRO A 972 63.91 43.12 125.60
CA PRO A 972 63.50 42.47 124.33
C PRO A 972 62.90 43.45 123.25
N CYS A 973 62.29 42.87 122.19
CA CYS A 973 61.25 43.36 121.25
C CYS A 973 61.62 43.98 119.86
N LEU A 974 61.08 43.32 118.82
CA LEU A 974 60.86 43.63 117.38
C LEU A 974 60.37 45.08 117.10
N PRO A 975 60.38 45.66 115.84
CA PRO A 975 59.93 45.01 114.59
C PRO A 975 60.45 45.54 113.20
N LEU A 976 59.97 44.86 112.14
CA LEU A 976 59.57 45.31 110.78
C LEU A 976 60.54 45.88 109.72
N GLN A 977 60.40 45.26 108.54
CA GLN A 977 60.35 45.80 107.16
C GLN A 977 61.62 46.28 106.46
N GLY A 978 61.84 45.71 105.27
CA GLY A 978 62.07 46.54 104.08
C GLY A 978 62.89 45.93 102.94
N ILE A 979 62.26 45.92 101.75
CA ILE A 979 62.81 46.49 100.49
C ILE A 979 63.41 45.52 99.43
N ASN A 980 62.56 45.31 98.41
CA ASN A 980 62.74 45.47 96.94
C ASN A 980 63.30 44.38 95.99
N TRP A 981 62.37 43.81 95.20
CA TRP A 981 62.10 43.96 93.74
C TRP A 981 63.29 44.23 92.77
N PHE A 982 63.39 43.74 91.52
CA PHE A 982 62.41 43.42 90.44
C PHE A 982 63.14 42.66 89.28
N ASN A 983 62.34 42.20 88.31
CA ASN A 983 62.59 42.03 86.85
C ASN A 983 63.24 40.74 86.32
N TRP A 984 62.94 40.30 85.10
CA TRP A 984 61.76 40.33 84.21
C TRP A 984 62.18 39.51 82.97
N LYS A 985 61.17 39.16 82.17
CA LYS A 985 61.20 38.56 80.83
C LYS A 985 62.22 39.17 79.85
N GLY A 986 62.54 38.35 78.85
CA GLY A 986 62.93 38.78 77.49
C GLY A 986 63.90 37.76 76.93
N HIS A 987 63.48 36.79 76.11
CA HIS A 987 63.40 36.93 74.64
C HIS A 987 64.62 37.70 74.09
N GLU A 988 65.34 37.19 73.09
CA GLU A 988 64.88 37.42 71.72
C GLU A 988 65.74 36.66 70.67
N PHE A 989 65.02 36.13 69.69
CA PHE A 989 65.32 35.89 68.27
C PHE A 989 66.60 35.17 67.79
N SER A 990 66.39 34.11 66.99
CA SER A 990 66.52 34.22 65.53
C SER A 990 65.96 32.99 64.79
N ILE A 991 65.67 33.23 63.51
CA ILE A 991 64.77 32.52 62.60
C ILE A 991 65.57 31.48 61.75
N PRO A 992 65.05 30.83 60.69
CA PRO A 992 65.52 29.53 60.18
C PRO A 992 66.59 29.73 59.07
N PHE A 993 66.88 28.68 58.29
CA PHE A 993 67.43 28.60 56.91
C PHE A 993 68.55 27.54 56.82
N VAL A 994 68.32 26.37 56.20
CA VAL A 994 68.33 25.99 54.75
C VAL A 994 69.72 25.59 54.24
N GLU A 995 69.76 24.44 53.57
CA GLU A 995 70.64 24.18 52.43
C GLU A 995 69.84 23.40 51.35
N MET A 996 70.24 23.40 50.08
CA MET A 996 69.84 24.31 49.00
C MET A 996 69.93 23.53 47.66
N LYS A 997 69.06 23.78 46.65
CA LYS A 997 69.49 24.23 45.28
C LYS A 997 68.36 24.39 44.23
N MET A 998 68.32 25.63 43.73
CA MET A 998 68.15 26.13 42.35
C MET A 998 66.76 26.34 41.67
N ARG A 999 66.55 27.61 41.28
CA ARG A 999 65.55 28.28 40.39
C ARG A 999 66.09 28.36 38.93
N PRO A 1000 65.34 28.70 37.83
CA PRO A 1000 64.53 29.94 37.59
C PRO A 1000 63.25 29.80 36.69
N TYR A 1001 62.14 30.54 36.87
CA TYR A 1001 61.76 31.91 36.39
C TYR A 1001 60.76 31.91 35.20
N ASN A 1002 59.46 32.29 35.41
CA ASN A 1002 58.80 33.46 34.80
C ASN A 1002 57.24 33.54 34.89
N TYR A 1003 56.77 34.61 35.55
CA TYR A 1003 55.90 35.73 35.05
C TYR A 1003 54.41 35.55 34.63
N ARG A 1004 53.53 36.22 35.44
CA ARG A 1004 52.30 37.07 35.17
C ARG A 1004 51.22 36.60 34.18
N SER A 1005 49.94 37.00 34.22
CA SER A 1005 49.05 37.83 35.07
C SER A 1005 47.69 37.92 34.31
N ILE A 1006 46.67 38.48 34.96
CA ILE A 1006 45.45 39.14 34.42
C ILE A 1006 44.20 38.24 34.52
N SER A 1007 43.43 38.38 35.61
CA SER A 1007 42.25 39.27 35.80
C SER A 1007 41.01 38.78 35.04
N GLY A 1008 39.80 38.75 35.59
CA GLY A 1008 39.30 39.24 36.86
C GLY A 1008 37.76 39.26 36.84
N LYS A 1009 37.22 39.70 37.99
CA LYS A 1009 35.82 40.17 38.23
C LYS A 1009 34.73 39.12 38.50
N ARG A 1010 34.68 38.73 39.78
CA ARG A 1010 33.63 39.08 40.77
C ARG A 1010 32.33 39.75 40.26
N ARG A 1011 31.20 39.12 40.60
CA ARG A 1011 29.97 39.59 41.32
C ARG A 1011 28.72 39.01 40.63
N ARG A 1012 27.62 38.62 41.27
CA ARG A 1012 27.11 38.72 42.65
C ARG A 1012 25.86 37.82 42.76
N SER A 1013 25.46 37.58 44.01
CA SER A 1013 24.07 37.43 44.51
C SER A 1013 23.25 36.19 44.14
N THR A 1014 23.18 35.27 45.10
CA THR A 1014 21.93 34.73 45.65
C THR A 1014 21.10 35.83 46.36
N PRO A 1015 19.83 35.63 46.79
CA PRO A 1015 18.93 34.47 46.61
C PRO A 1015 17.50 34.82 46.12
N LEU A 1016 16.83 33.86 45.47
CA LEU A 1016 15.47 33.38 45.75
C LEU A 1016 15.18 32.16 44.88
#